data_AF-A0A7C4VJF7-F1
#
_entry.id   AF-A0A7C4VJF7-F1
#
_cell.length_a   1.000
_cell.length_b   1.000
_cell.length_c   1.000
_cell.angle_alpha   90.00
_cell.angle_beta   90.00
_cell.angle_gamma   90.00
#
_symmetry.space_group_name_H-M   'P 1'
#
loop_
_entity.id
_entity.type
_entity.pdbx_description
1 polymer ?
#
loop_
_entity_poly.entity_id
_entity_poly.type
_entity_poly.pdbx_seq_one_letter_code
_entity_poly.pdbx_strand_id
1 'polypeptide(L)'
;MSGSLSKTDAIFEINYNPNFIPFPNPKVNVKNMVVDGKDLRVMKNHVNGLCYTLDDLSYEVWLLIDGKHTVKEIKDELSRKWSNVTPKLVSSCLLSYAEEGLLQSQIETKPRKRINVVSAFRIEISVIRNSAKLVAAIHKRIKPILITPLLWASVVFVLVGTFLFAGTFTSIFADKTNFEILGSSVVGFFFYYFVALAPVLALHEISHGLALVHYGGSPGEIGTGLLYFGPFFYIDAADSWTLKRRERIIVYMAGNLATLLVGSTIVFVNLLWKFSPPVAHFLSMTSFFCFYMTLWNIIPTFDSDGYYSLADLLNIPNLRHDSVDQIKNFINKVLRKPAKKEPKNINTKKKATLAMYAVVAAGFFAYLVYQTSTITVYMSGDVVAFAGNLWSTIIQVRQFSMVPVVVGVLTIFYFTMSVIGYGVIFVATVRKAKVRNLQLEAVHDRDLSTFQYLPREVSKSLVDNLMTKVRKTAKHFTRKFEVKLQGSLCVSELRIGGTKWDMFQAKSHMGEMEHTFRSNYQNFLKHHEHELLNSVGIYGPEKAKLTDFLTELADQASSTGMPEAKKLVDELLKQECETTLYLLNSVFGTVCTLELPPDLLKKYQKTMLPMFFARDLAVTDLYDEVEDFKKQVVYGFDSLSSLGSDTRKSIRESLAHPEKYQLTSLFEPIKGMLLFVGRTEEMEGRIGDFGSLFLCQTWYGYMDNILRETNFTLSSIGRLALLRKKELSMMKDGELTLLRRDISIFLETQPFVSEFVKKSEEQFQYAVQNMRDLEKHLKPTSPYKVGLVNSILAINKENKENLPHEFKRLHKLYAEFCSRLEQVRNQVSSEQEKRKVTFLRKRKKMLNLYPFVAVLSIILFLAGLLWISSLHYATILLFVGVALLQVSYWTLYFFLHKSFNNVGRYSSPEFDKVHLYILALTQVIHKFVANADVLKPSETTIQDSNDSLQK
;
A
#
# COMPACT_ATOMS: atom_id res chain seq x y z
N MET A 1 32.87 -14.40 -12.70
CA MET A 1 32.28 -14.25 -11.36
C MET A 1 30.94 -13.56 -11.53
N SER A 2 29.84 -14.24 -11.21
CA SER A 2 28.48 -13.67 -11.27
C SER A 2 27.65 -14.43 -10.23
N GLY A 3 27.54 -13.87 -9.03
CA GLY A 3 26.70 -14.45 -7.98
C GLY A 3 25.25 -14.51 -8.44
N SER A 4 24.54 -15.60 -8.14
CA SER A 4 23.13 -15.76 -8.48
C SER A 4 22.25 -15.01 -7.49
N LEU A 5 21.18 -14.39 -8.01
CA LEU A 5 20.26 -13.56 -7.25
C LEU A 5 18.91 -14.25 -6.98
N SER A 6 18.46 -14.14 -5.73
CA SER A 6 17.11 -14.50 -5.31
C SER A 6 16.08 -13.42 -5.71
N LYS A 7 14.78 -13.70 -5.54
CA LYS A 7 13.71 -12.70 -5.74
C LYS A 7 13.95 -11.43 -4.90
N THR A 8 14.36 -11.61 -3.65
CA THR A 8 14.67 -10.52 -2.71
C THR A 8 15.86 -9.71 -3.19
N ASP A 9 16.89 -10.38 -3.71
CA ASP A 9 18.10 -9.72 -4.20
C ASP A 9 17.82 -8.97 -5.51
N ALA A 10 16.98 -9.50 -6.40
CA ALA A 10 16.62 -8.81 -7.64
C ALA A 10 15.84 -7.50 -7.35
N ILE A 11 14.94 -7.54 -6.37
CA ILE A 11 14.27 -6.35 -5.82
C ILE A 11 15.28 -5.38 -5.19
N PHE A 12 16.34 -5.89 -4.56
CA PHE A 12 17.41 -5.08 -3.98
C PHE A 12 18.27 -4.40 -5.07
N GLU A 13 18.79 -5.13 -6.04
CA GLU A 13 19.62 -4.56 -7.12
C GLU A 13 18.87 -3.54 -7.98
N ILE A 14 17.60 -3.78 -8.32
CA ILE A 14 16.78 -2.82 -9.09
C ILE A 14 16.59 -1.49 -8.33
N ASN A 15 16.58 -1.53 -6.99
CA ASN A 15 16.47 -0.35 -6.13
C ASN A 15 17.82 0.35 -5.91
N TYR A 16 18.92 -0.40 -5.72
CA TYR A 16 20.16 0.13 -5.16
C TYR A 16 21.38 0.07 -6.10
N ASN A 17 21.35 -0.72 -7.17
CA ASN A 17 22.42 -0.80 -8.16
C ASN A 17 21.96 -0.24 -9.52
N PRO A 18 22.28 1.03 -9.85
CA PRO A 18 21.89 1.62 -11.13
C PRO A 18 22.53 0.93 -12.35
N ASN A 19 23.63 0.20 -12.14
CA ASN A 19 24.33 -0.58 -13.17
C ASN A 19 23.85 -2.04 -13.25
N PHE A 20 22.83 -2.43 -12.48
CA PHE A 20 22.21 -3.75 -12.59
C PHE A 20 21.59 -3.92 -13.98
N ILE A 21 21.73 -5.11 -14.56
CA ILE A 21 21.15 -5.46 -15.85
C ILE A 21 20.01 -6.46 -15.58
N PRO A 22 18.73 -6.06 -15.72
CA PRO A 22 17.62 -6.96 -15.49
C PRO A 22 17.49 -7.94 -16.67
N PHE A 23 17.38 -9.23 -16.37
CA PHE A 23 17.18 -10.28 -17.36
C PHE A 23 15.70 -10.70 -17.42
N PRO A 24 15.07 -10.72 -18.61
CA PRO A 24 13.69 -11.17 -18.75
C PRO A 24 13.64 -12.68 -18.50
N ASN A 25 12.65 -13.15 -17.74
CA ASN A 25 12.48 -14.58 -17.53
C ASN A 25 12.10 -15.25 -18.89
N PRO A 26 12.87 -16.22 -19.41
CA PRO A 26 12.65 -16.82 -20.73
C PRO A 26 11.36 -17.66 -20.84
N LYS A 27 10.60 -17.77 -19.75
CA LYS A 27 9.26 -18.36 -19.69
C LYS A 27 8.15 -17.29 -19.62
N VAL A 28 8.45 -16.03 -19.89
CA VAL A 28 7.46 -14.95 -20.04
C VAL A 28 7.30 -14.62 -21.52
N ASN A 29 6.06 -14.54 -21.99
CA ASN A 29 5.73 -14.14 -23.36
C ASN A 29 4.74 -12.98 -23.33
N VAL A 30 4.93 -12.00 -24.21
CA VAL A 30 3.98 -10.89 -24.40
C VAL A 30 3.29 -11.03 -25.75
N LYS A 31 1.98 -10.81 -25.79
CA LYS A 31 1.16 -10.80 -27.02
C LYS A 31 0.27 -9.58 -27.04
N ASN A 32 0.15 -8.95 -28.21
CA ASN A 32 -0.83 -7.91 -28.46
C ASN A 32 -2.16 -8.57 -28.85
N MET A 33 -3.25 -8.27 -28.14
CA MET A 33 -4.55 -8.93 -28.27
C MET A 33 -5.68 -7.89 -28.22
N VAL A 34 -6.55 -7.90 -29.23
CA VAL A 34 -7.66 -6.93 -29.31
C VAL A 34 -8.86 -7.44 -28.54
N VAL A 35 -9.07 -6.98 -27.30
CA VAL A 35 -10.22 -7.38 -26.46
C VAL A 35 -11.23 -6.23 -26.42
N ASP A 36 -12.49 -6.53 -26.74
CA ASP A 36 -13.61 -5.58 -26.78
C ASP A 36 -13.34 -4.28 -27.60
N GLY A 37 -12.60 -4.42 -28.70
CA GLY A 37 -12.28 -3.30 -29.61
C GLY A 37 -11.16 -2.38 -29.13
N LYS A 38 -10.46 -2.74 -28.05
CA LYS A 38 -9.25 -2.07 -27.57
C LYS A 38 -8.04 -2.98 -27.76
N ASP A 39 -6.95 -2.42 -28.26
CA ASP A 39 -5.66 -3.09 -28.30
C ASP A 39 -5.12 -3.20 -26.87
N LEU A 40 -4.99 -4.43 -26.36
CA LEU A 40 -4.48 -4.73 -25.03
C LEU A 40 -3.23 -5.59 -25.16
N ARG A 41 -2.16 -5.19 -24.46
CA ARG A 41 -0.91 -5.96 -24.43
C ARG A 41 -0.97 -6.89 -23.23
N VAL A 42 -0.87 -8.19 -23.46
CA VAL A 42 -1.02 -9.21 -22.42
C VAL A 42 0.29 -9.97 -22.26
N MET A 43 0.83 -9.92 -21.06
CA MET A 43 2.05 -10.61 -20.65
C MET A 43 1.68 -11.84 -19.83
N LYS A 44 2.20 -13.01 -20.21
CA LYS A 44 1.93 -14.28 -19.56
C LYS A 44 3.20 -14.85 -18.93
N ASN A 45 3.12 -15.20 -17.65
CA ASN A 45 4.16 -15.95 -16.97
C ASN A 45 3.86 -17.45 -17.02
N HIS A 46 4.59 -18.20 -17.87
CA HIS A 46 4.42 -19.65 -17.99
C HIS A 46 4.99 -20.46 -16.79
N VAL A 47 5.51 -19.80 -15.75
CA VAL A 47 5.98 -20.46 -14.51
C VAL A 47 4.86 -20.62 -13.49
N ASN A 48 4.03 -19.58 -13.31
CA ASN A 48 2.93 -19.56 -12.33
C ASN A 48 1.54 -19.71 -12.98
N GLY A 49 1.41 -19.46 -14.29
CA GLY A 49 0.15 -19.50 -15.04
C GLY A 49 -0.62 -18.18 -15.06
N LEU A 50 -0.08 -17.11 -14.45
CA LEU A 50 -0.73 -15.81 -14.36
C LEU A 50 -0.53 -14.98 -15.62
N CYS A 51 -1.56 -14.18 -15.93
CA CYS A 51 -1.62 -13.28 -17.08
C CYS A 51 -1.86 -11.85 -16.58
N TYR A 52 -1.09 -10.90 -17.11
CA TYR A 52 -1.07 -9.51 -16.70
C TYR A 52 -1.35 -8.63 -17.92
N THR A 53 -2.26 -7.68 -17.80
CA THR A 53 -2.47 -6.64 -18.83
C THR A 53 -1.44 -5.53 -18.63
N LEU A 54 -0.58 -5.33 -19.63
CA LEU A 54 0.36 -4.22 -19.69
C LEU A 54 -0.31 -3.00 -20.29
N ASP A 55 -0.12 -1.85 -19.66
CA ASP A 55 -0.34 -0.55 -20.28
C ASP A 55 0.82 -0.19 -21.23
N ASP A 56 0.69 0.94 -21.94
CA ASP A 56 1.70 1.36 -22.92
C ASP A 56 3.08 1.54 -22.30
N LEU A 57 3.13 2.11 -21.08
CA LEU A 57 4.37 2.34 -20.36
C LEU A 57 5.03 1.04 -19.92
N SER A 58 4.31 0.14 -19.25
CA SER A 58 4.88 -1.11 -18.75
C SER A 58 5.40 -1.98 -19.89
N TYR A 59 4.74 -1.95 -21.05
CA TYR A 59 5.23 -2.61 -22.26
C TYR A 59 6.53 -2.02 -22.82
N GLU A 60 6.64 -0.68 -22.89
CA GLU A 60 7.88 0.00 -23.29
C GLU A 60 9.02 -0.26 -22.30
N VAL A 61 8.73 -0.34 -20.99
CA VAL A 61 9.69 -0.83 -19.97
C VAL A 61 10.12 -2.26 -20.26
N TRP A 62 9.20 -3.16 -20.58
CA TRP A 62 9.50 -4.56 -20.87
C TRP A 62 10.38 -4.74 -22.13
N LEU A 63 10.18 -3.93 -23.18
CA LEU A 63 10.99 -3.99 -24.40
C LEU A 63 12.48 -3.67 -24.17
N LEU A 64 12.79 -2.83 -23.18
CA LEU A 64 14.17 -2.45 -22.84
C LEU A 64 14.83 -3.43 -21.85
N ILE A 65 14.10 -4.41 -21.32
CA ILE A 65 14.64 -5.50 -20.49
C ILE A 65 15.15 -6.60 -21.42
N ASP A 66 16.23 -6.31 -22.15
CA ASP A 66 16.85 -7.21 -23.13
C ASP A 66 18.05 -7.99 -22.58
N GLY A 67 18.40 -7.78 -21.31
CA GLY A 67 19.61 -8.33 -20.69
C GLY A 67 20.91 -7.64 -21.11
N LYS A 68 20.84 -6.42 -21.67
CA LYS A 68 22.01 -5.57 -21.98
C LYS A 68 21.90 -4.18 -21.36
N HIS A 69 20.73 -3.55 -21.42
CA HIS A 69 20.53 -2.22 -20.85
C HIS A 69 20.51 -2.29 -19.32
N THR A 70 21.24 -1.38 -18.69
CA THR A 70 21.22 -1.22 -17.23
C THR A 70 19.93 -0.57 -16.76
N VAL A 71 19.56 -0.78 -15.49
CA VAL A 71 18.42 -0.11 -14.82
C VAL A 71 18.48 1.41 -14.96
N LYS A 72 19.67 2.01 -15.05
CA LYS A 72 19.85 3.44 -15.35
C LYS A 72 19.52 3.78 -16.81
N GLU A 73 20.07 3.05 -17.78
CA GLU A 73 19.84 3.31 -19.21
C GLU A 73 18.35 3.17 -19.57
N ILE A 74 17.67 2.15 -19.04
CA ILE A 74 16.21 1.96 -19.21
C ILE A 74 15.43 3.18 -18.70
N LYS A 75 15.82 3.75 -17.55
CA LYS A 75 15.19 4.96 -16.98
C LYS A 75 15.49 6.20 -17.81
N ASP A 76 16.75 6.40 -18.21
CA ASP A 76 17.20 7.57 -18.96
C ASP A 76 16.59 7.60 -20.37
N GLU A 77 16.40 6.45 -21.02
CA GLU A 77 15.81 6.35 -22.36
C GLU A 77 14.29 6.60 -22.34
N LEU A 78 13.56 5.96 -21.42
CA LEU A 78 12.11 6.17 -21.30
C LEU A 78 11.74 7.59 -20.87
N SER A 79 12.53 8.19 -19.97
CA SER A 79 12.32 9.58 -19.54
C SER A 79 12.60 10.61 -20.63
N ARG A 80 13.36 10.25 -21.68
CA ARG A 80 13.51 11.07 -22.91
C ARG A 80 12.38 10.83 -23.91
N LYS A 81 11.91 9.59 -24.01
CA LYS A 81 10.88 9.18 -24.98
C LYS A 81 9.46 9.60 -24.58
N TRP A 82 9.18 9.72 -23.28
CA TRP A 82 7.87 10.10 -22.73
C TRP A 82 8.00 11.23 -21.71
N SER A 83 7.45 12.42 -22.03
CA SER A 83 7.55 13.62 -21.18
C SER A 83 6.87 13.51 -19.80
N ASN A 84 5.93 12.58 -19.63
CA ASN A 84 5.14 12.40 -18.41
C ASN A 84 5.59 11.20 -17.57
N VAL A 85 6.69 10.52 -17.95
CA VAL A 85 7.17 9.31 -17.29
C VAL A 85 8.36 9.66 -16.40
N THR A 86 8.21 9.44 -15.09
CA THR A 86 9.31 9.66 -14.14
C THR A 86 10.18 8.40 -14.02
N PRO A 87 11.49 8.53 -13.69
CA PRO A 87 12.35 7.40 -13.35
C PRO A 87 11.81 6.54 -12.19
N LYS A 88 11.03 7.13 -11.28
CA LYS A 88 10.32 6.41 -10.20
C LYS A 88 9.28 5.43 -10.80
N LEU A 89 8.48 5.86 -11.79
CA LEU A 89 7.44 5.05 -12.42
C LEU A 89 8.01 3.86 -13.22
N VAL A 90 9.14 4.07 -13.92
CA VAL A 90 9.91 2.98 -14.56
C VAL A 90 10.45 1.99 -13.52
N SER A 91 10.89 2.49 -12.35
CA SER A 91 11.36 1.63 -11.25
C SER A 91 10.24 0.77 -10.68
N SER A 92 9.03 1.30 -10.48
CA SER A 92 7.88 0.51 -10.02
C SER A 92 7.45 -0.58 -11.02
N CYS A 93 7.55 -0.33 -12.34
CA CYS A 93 7.34 -1.38 -13.35
C CYS A 93 8.38 -2.51 -13.22
N LEU A 94 9.67 -2.17 -13.11
CA LEU A 94 10.75 -3.14 -12.92
C LEU A 94 10.60 -3.95 -11.61
N LEU A 95 10.15 -3.31 -10.53
CA LEU A 95 9.90 -3.97 -9.24
C LEU A 95 8.68 -4.89 -9.29
N SER A 96 7.57 -4.46 -9.90
CA SER A 96 6.41 -5.32 -10.18
C SER A 96 6.83 -6.56 -10.99
N TYR A 97 7.73 -6.40 -11.97
CA TYR A 97 8.29 -7.53 -12.71
C TYR A 97 9.18 -8.46 -11.87
N ALA A 98 9.93 -7.94 -10.90
CA ALA A 98 10.67 -8.76 -9.95
C ALA A 98 9.73 -9.48 -8.96
N GLU A 99 8.66 -8.81 -8.50
CA GLU A 99 7.69 -9.34 -7.54
C GLU A 99 6.85 -10.48 -8.13
N GLU A 100 6.36 -10.33 -9.35
CA GLU A 100 5.56 -11.33 -10.05
C GLU A 100 6.40 -12.46 -10.70
N GLY A 101 7.72 -12.47 -10.47
CA GLY A 101 8.64 -13.49 -10.97
C GLY A 101 8.82 -13.47 -12.49
N LEU A 102 8.64 -12.29 -13.09
CA LEU A 102 8.77 -12.03 -14.52
C LEU A 102 10.22 -11.73 -14.94
N LEU A 103 11.07 -11.38 -13.97
CA LEU A 103 12.53 -11.32 -14.12
C LEU A 103 13.19 -12.63 -13.65
N GLN A 104 14.39 -12.90 -14.17
CA GLN A 104 15.11 -14.15 -13.89
C GLN A 104 15.72 -14.14 -12.47
N SER A 105 15.09 -14.83 -11.52
CA SER A 105 15.69 -15.18 -10.21
C SER A 105 15.85 -16.69 -10.05
N GLN A 106 16.84 -17.15 -9.29
CA GLN A 106 17.18 -18.58 -9.16
C GLN A 106 16.46 -19.33 -8.03
N ILE A 107 15.43 -18.75 -7.38
CA ILE A 107 14.69 -19.50 -6.35
C ILE A 107 14.00 -20.71 -6.99
N GLU A 108 14.28 -21.90 -6.44
CA GLU A 108 13.61 -23.14 -6.81
C GLU A 108 12.09 -22.95 -6.82
N THR A 109 11.46 -23.13 -7.98
CA THR A 109 10.04 -23.44 -8.02
C THR A 109 9.84 -24.68 -7.16
N LYS A 110 9.19 -24.56 -5.99
CA LYS A 110 8.71 -25.73 -5.23
C LYS A 110 8.05 -26.66 -6.25
N PRO A 111 8.61 -27.85 -6.55
CA PRO A 111 8.09 -28.65 -7.63
C PRO A 111 6.65 -28.98 -7.29
N ARG A 112 5.68 -28.58 -8.15
CA ARG A 112 4.27 -28.96 -7.97
C ARG A 112 4.26 -30.47 -7.71
N LYS A 113 3.92 -30.85 -6.48
CA LYS A 113 3.97 -32.26 -6.06
C LYS A 113 3.05 -33.02 -7.00
N ARG A 114 3.48 -34.19 -7.47
CA ARG A 114 2.65 -35.02 -8.38
C ARG A 114 1.26 -35.29 -7.79
N ILE A 115 1.16 -35.32 -6.45
CA ILE A 115 -0.08 -35.41 -5.71
C ILE A 115 -0.24 -34.15 -4.86
N ASN A 116 -1.36 -33.45 -5.01
CA ASN A 116 -1.74 -32.26 -4.25
C ASN A 116 -3.05 -32.53 -3.51
N VAL A 117 -3.01 -32.57 -2.17
CA VAL A 117 -4.17 -32.82 -1.33
C VAL A 117 -4.77 -31.47 -0.93
N VAL A 118 -5.79 -31.03 -1.67
CA VAL A 118 -6.47 -29.75 -1.44
C VAL A 118 -7.44 -29.84 -0.28
N SER A 119 -8.09 -30.99 -0.11
CA SER A 119 -8.92 -31.31 1.07
C SER A 119 -9.12 -32.81 1.22
N ALA A 120 -9.76 -33.25 2.30
CA ALA A 120 -10.18 -34.65 2.49
C ALA A 120 -11.11 -35.19 1.38
N PHE A 121 -11.72 -34.30 0.57
CA PHE A 121 -12.61 -34.66 -0.54
C PHE A 121 -12.08 -34.24 -1.92
N ARG A 122 -10.85 -33.72 -2.02
CA ARG A 122 -10.22 -33.28 -3.28
C ARG A 122 -8.72 -33.59 -3.28
N ILE A 123 -8.34 -34.60 -4.06
CA ILE A 123 -6.95 -35.00 -4.32
C ILE A 123 -6.69 -34.81 -5.81
N GLU A 124 -5.67 -34.03 -6.15
CA GLU A 124 -5.23 -33.79 -7.53
C GLU A 124 -3.94 -34.56 -7.83
N ILE A 125 -3.85 -35.14 -9.01
CA ILE A 125 -2.69 -35.89 -9.52
C ILE A 125 -2.28 -35.32 -10.87
N SER A 126 -1.16 -34.61 -10.92
CA SER A 126 -0.61 -34.04 -12.15
C SER A 126 0.06 -35.13 -12.99
N VAL A 127 -0.52 -35.43 -14.14
CA VAL A 127 -0.07 -36.51 -15.06
C VAL A 127 0.92 -35.95 -16.08
N ILE A 128 0.59 -34.81 -16.70
CA ILE A 128 1.40 -34.15 -17.73
C ILE A 128 1.64 -32.69 -17.32
N ARG A 129 2.83 -32.39 -16.78
CA ARG A 129 3.19 -31.05 -16.27
C ARG A 129 3.25 -29.93 -17.32
N ASN A 130 3.40 -30.27 -18.60
CA ASN A 130 3.37 -29.31 -19.70
C ASN A 130 2.70 -29.98 -20.90
N SER A 131 1.39 -29.75 -21.04
CA SER A 131 0.57 -30.34 -22.09
C SER A 131 0.68 -29.61 -23.43
N ALA A 132 1.19 -28.37 -23.46
CA ALA A 132 1.19 -27.50 -24.64
C ALA A 132 1.76 -28.17 -25.90
N LYS A 133 2.88 -28.91 -25.80
CA LYS A 133 3.46 -29.64 -26.95
C LYS A 133 2.59 -30.80 -27.43
N LEU A 134 1.97 -31.54 -26.50
CA LEU A 134 1.08 -32.67 -26.82
C LEU A 134 -0.20 -32.18 -27.47
N VAL A 135 -0.87 -31.20 -26.84
CA VAL A 135 -2.13 -30.63 -27.34
C VAL A 135 -1.90 -29.90 -28.66
N ALA A 136 -0.77 -29.22 -28.86
CA ALA A 136 -0.43 -28.63 -30.16
C ALA A 136 -0.15 -29.67 -31.26
N ALA A 137 0.44 -30.82 -30.92
CA ALA A 137 0.63 -31.92 -31.88
C ALA A 137 -0.71 -32.56 -32.30
N ILE A 138 -1.63 -32.73 -31.35
CA ILE A 138 -3.01 -33.19 -31.62
C ILE A 138 -3.76 -32.14 -32.44
N HIS A 139 -3.70 -30.86 -32.03
CA HIS A 139 -4.30 -29.74 -32.76
C HIS A 139 -3.81 -29.67 -34.20
N LYS A 140 -2.50 -29.81 -34.47
CA LYS A 140 -1.96 -29.81 -35.84
C LYS A 140 -2.58 -30.90 -36.73
N ARG A 141 -2.95 -32.06 -36.17
CA ARG A 141 -3.63 -33.15 -36.90
C ARG A 141 -5.13 -32.90 -37.08
N ILE A 142 -5.80 -32.27 -36.11
CA ILE A 142 -7.25 -32.03 -36.13
C ILE A 142 -7.61 -30.67 -36.76
N LYS A 143 -6.66 -29.74 -36.91
CA LYS A 143 -6.82 -28.42 -37.53
C LYS A 143 -7.59 -28.42 -38.88
N PRO A 144 -7.36 -29.33 -39.85
CA PRO A 144 -8.17 -29.35 -41.09
C PRO A 144 -9.66 -29.66 -40.86
N ILE A 145 -10.03 -30.26 -39.72
CA ILE A 145 -11.40 -30.60 -39.32
C ILE A 145 -12.03 -29.43 -38.53
N LEU A 146 -11.24 -28.55 -37.91
CA LEU A 146 -11.69 -27.39 -37.13
C LEU A 146 -12.04 -26.17 -38.02
N ILE A 147 -12.78 -26.40 -39.11
CA ILE A 147 -13.29 -25.34 -39.99
C ILE A 147 -14.72 -24.95 -39.58
N THR A 148 -15.04 -23.65 -39.67
CA THR A 148 -16.34 -23.08 -39.28
C THR A 148 -17.57 -23.85 -39.81
N PRO A 149 -17.66 -24.24 -41.11
CA PRO A 149 -18.82 -25.01 -41.58
C PRO A 149 -18.93 -26.41 -40.96
N LEU A 150 -17.81 -27.06 -40.65
CA LEU A 150 -17.81 -28.39 -40.02
C LEU A 150 -18.15 -28.31 -38.52
N LEU A 151 -17.84 -27.19 -37.87
CA LEU A 151 -18.33 -26.88 -36.52
C LEU A 151 -19.84 -26.63 -36.50
N TRP A 152 -20.41 -25.93 -37.49
CA TRP A 152 -21.87 -25.81 -37.60
C TRP A 152 -22.54 -27.14 -37.93
N ALA A 153 -21.95 -27.96 -38.82
CA ALA A 153 -22.43 -29.31 -39.09
C ALA A 153 -22.38 -30.21 -37.85
N SER A 154 -21.35 -30.08 -36.99
CA SER A 154 -21.25 -30.84 -35.74
C SER A 154 -22.29 -30.40 -34.71
N VAL A 155 -22.61 -29.09 -34.63
CA VAL A 155 -23.75 -28.58 -33.84
C VAL A 155 -25.09 -29.13 -34.34
N VAL A 156 -25.34 -29.12 -35.66
CA VAL A 156 -26.57 -29.69 -36.24
C VAL A 156 -26.67 -31.20 -35.97
N PHE A 157 -25.57 -31.93 -36.14
CA PHE A 157 -25.48 -33.36 -35.83
C PHE A 157 -25.80 -33.65 -34.35
N VAL A 158 -25.28 -32.83 -33.42
CA VAL A 158 -25.63 -32.90 -31.99
C VAL A 158 -27.11 -32.61 -31.74
N LEU A 159 -27.68 -31.59 -32.39
CA LEU A 159 -29.10 -31.26 -32.22
C LEU A 159 -30.01 -32.40 -32.70
N VAL A 160 -29.71 -33.01 -33.86
CA VAL A 160 -30.47 -34.17 -34.37
C VAL A 160 -30.27 -35.39 -33.46
N GLY A 161 -29.03 -35.68 -33.03
CA GLY A 161 -28.76 -36.77 -32.09
C GLY A 161 -29.48 -36.61 -30.74
N THR A 162 -29.53 -35.37 -30.22
CA THR A 162 -30.28 -35.02 -29.00
C THR A 162 -31.78 -35.24 -29.19
N PHE A 163 -32.35 -34.78 -30.32
CA PHE A 163 -33.77 -34.96 -30.63
C PHE A 163 -34.15 -36.45 -30.74
N LEU A 164 -33.36 -37.23 -31.49
CA LEU A 164 -33.58 -38.68 -31.64
C LEU A 164 -33.44 -39.44 -30.31
N PHE A 165 -32.56 -38.98 -29.42
CA PHE A 165 -32.36 -39.62 -28.12
C PHE A 165 -33.31 -39.14 -27.02
N ALA A 166 -34.05 -38.04 -27.21
CA ALA A 166 -34.88 -37.44 -26.15
C ALA A 166 -35.90 -38.41 -25.54
N GLY A 167 -36.56 -39.25 -26.35
CA GLY A 167 -37.48 -40.28 -25.84
C GLY A 167 -36.77 -41.41 -25.08
N THR A 168 -35.61 -41.85 -25.57
CA THR A 168 -34.77 -42.86 -24.90
C THR A 168 -34.15 -42.31 -23.60
N PHE A 169 -33.83 -41.02 -23.56
CA PHE A 169 -33.35 -40.35 -22.35
C PHE A 169 -34.43 -40.35 -21.26
N THR A 170 -35.69 -40.03 -21.61
CA THR A 170 -36.77 -40.03 -20.62
C THR A 170 -37.14 -41.43 -20.15
N SER A 171 -37.10 -42.46 -21.01
CA SER A 171 -37.35 -43.85 -20.57
C SER A 171 -36.23 -44.38 -19.67
N ILE A 172 -34.96 -44.15 -20.01
CA ILE A 172 -33.81 -44.50 -19.16
C ILE A 172 -33.88 -43.76 -17.82
N PHE A 173 -34.21 -42.46 -17.82
CA PHE A 173 -34.29 -41.67 -16.59
C PHE A 173 -35.44 -42.11 -15.67
N ALA A 174 -36.56 -42.55 -16.24
CA ALA A 174 -37.75 -42.95 -15.48
C ALA A 174 -37.64 -44.36 -14.87
N ASP A 175 -36.95 -45.29 -15.54
CA ASP A 175 -36.83 -46.68 -15.10
C ASP A 175 -35.48 -46.94 -14.41
N LYS A 176 -35.55 -47.10 -13.08
CA LYS A 176 -34.42 -47.37 -12.19
C LYS A 176 -33.60 -48.61 -12.59
N THR A 177 -34.23 -49.62 -13.20
CA THR A 177 -33.54 -50.89 -13.51
C THR A 177 -32.41 -50.72 -14.52
N ASN A 178 -32.46 -49.69 -15.38
CA ASN A 178 -31.37 -49.34 -16.29
C ASN A 178 -30.06 -48.95 -15.59
N PHE A 179 -30.13 -48.54 -14.32
CA PHE A 179 -28.94 -48.20 -13.52
C PHE A 179 -28.42 -49.39 -12.69
N GLU A 180 -29.06 -50.56 -12.75
CA GLU A 180 -28.69 -51.72 -11.95
C GLU A 180 -27.73 -52.64 -12.70
N ILE A 181 -26.54 -52.84 -12.13
CA ILE A 181 -25.60 -53.88 -12.58
C ILE A 181 -25.48 -54.91 -11.46
N LEU A 182 -25.70 -56.18 -11.81
CA LEU A 182 -25.67 -57.31 -10.88
C LEU A 182 -26.64 -57.14 -9.69
N GLY A 183 -27.76 -56.45 -9.89
CA GLY A 183 -28.78 -56.20 -8.87
C GLY A 183 -28.45 -55.07 -7.89
N SER A 184 -27.49 -54.18 -8.19
CA SER A 184 -27.26 -52.96 -7.43
C SER A 184 -27.18 -51.72 -8.32
N SER A 185 -27.94 -50.69 -7.96
CA SER A 185 -27.89 -49.39 -8.64
C SER A 185 -26.58 -48.64 -8.37
N VAL A 186 -25.92 -48.94 -7.25
CA VAL A 186 -24.65 -48.32 -6.82
C VAL A 186 -23.49 -48.81 -7.68
N VAL A 187 -23.44 -50.12 -7.93
CA VAL A 187 -22.45 -50.73 -8.82
C VAL A 187 -22.62 -50.23 -10.25
N GLY A 188 -23.86 -50.15 -10.74
CA GLY A 188 -24.12 -49.60 -12.07
C GLY A 188 -23.70 -48.14 -12.19
N PHE A 189 -24.11 -47.28 -11.24
CA PHE A 189 -23.66 -45.88 -11.19
C PHE A 189 -22.14 -45.77 -11.25
N PHE A 190 -21.41 -46.52 -10.41
CA PHE A 190 -19.95 -46.49 -10.43
C PHE A 190 -19.34 -47.06 -11.69
N PHE A 191 -19.86 -48.15 -12.23
CA PHE A 191 -19.37 -48.73 -13.47
C PHE A 191 -19.50 -47.75 -14.64
N TYR A 192 -20.68 -47.13 -14.83
CA TYR A 192 -20.84 -46.14 -15.89
C TYR A 192 -20.02 -44.87 -15.63
N TYR A 193 -19.92 -44.40 -14.39
CA TYR A 193 -19.18 -43.19 -14.05
C TYR A 193 -17.64 -43.34 -14.13
N PHE A 194 -17.08 -44.47 -13.67
CA PHE A 194 -15.64 -44.74 -13.71
C PHE A 194 -15.16 -45.38 -15.01
N VAL A 195 -15.96 -46.25 -15.65
CA VAL A 195 -15.52 -47.05 -16.81
C VAL A 195 -16.04 -46.45 -18.12
N ALA A 196 -17.34 -46.18 -18.24
CA ALA A 196 -17.92 -45.66 -19.48
C ALA A 196 -17.61 -44.17 -19.69
N LEU A 197 -17.66 -43.36 -18.63
CA LEU A 197 -17.46 -41.91 -18.72
C LEU A 197 -16.00 -41.45 -18.64
N ALA A 198 -15.06 -42.20 -18.04
CA ALA A 198 -13.68 -41.73 -17.90
C ALA A 198 -13.01 -41.34 -19.25
N PRO A 199 -13.18 -42.09 -20.36
CA PRO A 199 -12.68 -41.65 -21.67
C PRO A 199 -13.36 -40.37 -22.17
N VAL A 200 -14.66 -40.19 -21.89
CA VAL A 200 -15.45 -39.01 -22.28
C VAL A 200 -14.99 -37.78 -21.50
N LEU A 201 -14.75 -37.91 -20.20
CA LEU A 201 -14.23 -36.85 -19.34
C LEU A 201 -12.78 -36.46 -19.74
N ALA A 202 -11.94 -37.43 -20.12
CA ALA A 202 -10.63 -37.12 -20.66
C ALA A 202 -10.71 -36.35 -22.00
N LEU A 203 -11.64 -36.72 -22.89
CA LEU A 203 -11.90 -36.00 -24.15
C LEU A 203 -12.50 -34.60 -23.94
N HIS A 204 -13.31 -34.42 -22.90
CA HIS A 204 -13.88 -33.14 -22.46
C HIS A 204 -12.75 -32.13 -22.16
N GLU A 205 -11.85 -32.51 -21.24
CA GLU A 205 -10.70 -31.70 -20.85
C GLU A 205 -9.73 -31.44 -22.01
N ILE A 206 -9.43 -32.46 -22.81
CA ILE A 206 -8.59 -32.30 -24.00
C ILE A 206 -9.22 -31.31 -24.99
N SER A 207 -10.55 -31.27 -25.13
CA SER A 207 -11.24 -30.34 -26.02
C SER A 207 -11.15 -28.88 -25.57
N HIS A 208 -11.18 -28.57 -24.28
CA HIS A 208 -10.84 -27.23 -23.79
C HIS A 208 -9.41 -26.84 -24.19
N GLY A 209 -8.45 -27.77 -24.02
CA GLY A 209 -7.07 -27.58 -24.47
C GLY A 209 -6.94 -27.34 -25.97
N LEU A 210 -7.65 -28.10 -26.80
CA LEU A 210 -7.61 -27.98 -28.25
C LEU A 210 -8.23 -26.66 -28.74
N ALA A 211 -9.34 -26.22 -28.15
CA ALA A 211 -9.93 -24.92 -28.42
C ALA A 211 -9.00 -23.78 -27.98
N LEU A 212 -8.37 -23.90 -26.80
CA LEU A 212 -7.40 -22.95 -26.30
C LEU A 212 -6.19 -22.79 -27.25
N VAL A 213 -5.64 -23.91 -27.75
CA VAL A 213 -4.58 -23.87 -28.77
C VAL A 213 -5.07 -23.30 -30.11
N HIS A 214 -6.32 -23.57 -30.51
CA HIS A 214 -6.89 -23.03 -31.75
C HIS A 214 -6.93 -21.50 -31.76
N TYR A 215 -7.31 -20.87 -30.65
CA TYR A 215 -7.31 -19.41 -30.50
C TYR A 215 -5.94 -18.83 -30.07
N GLY A 216 -4.87 -19.65 -30.11
CA GLY A 216 -3.50 -19.19 -29.89
C GLY A 216 -3.04 -19.14 -28.44
N GLY A 217 -3.82 -19.69 -27.50
CA GLY A 217 -3.41 -19.95 -26.13
C GLY A 217 -2.56 -21.22 -25.99
N SER A 218 -2.10 -21.47 -24.77
CA SER A 218 -1.19 -22.56 -24.39
C SER A 218 -1.69 -23.18 -23.08
N PRO A 219 -2.23 -24.43 -23.12
CA PRO A 219 -2.66 -25.14 -21.91
C PRO A 219 -1.46 -25.49 -21.02
N GLY A 220 -1.70 -25.49 -19.71
CA GLY A 220 -0.72 -25.79 -18.67
C GLY A 220 -0.56 -27.28 -18.44
N GLU A 221 -0.79 -27.74 -17.20
CA GLU A 221 -0.76 -29.16 -16.87
C GLU A 221 -2.10 -29.88 -17.18
N ILE A 222 -2.02 -31.17 -17.51
CA ILE A 222 -3.17 -32.09 -17.50
C ILE A 222 -3.00 -33.03 -16.31
N GLY A 223 -4.08 -33.24 -15.57
CA GLY A 223 -4.11 -34.19 -14.47
C GLY A 223 -5.42 -34.97 -14.37
N THR A 224 -5.45 -35.82 -13.37
CA THR A 224 -6.62 -36.55 -12.90
C THR A 224 -6.68 -36.45 -11.38
N GLY A 225 -7.76 -36.86 -10.74
CA GLY A 225 -7.87 -36.79 -9.30
C GLY A 225 -9.11 -37.46 -8.76
N LEU A 226 -9.28 -37.38 -7.44
CA LEU A 226 -10.49 -37.80 -6.75
C LEU A 226 -11.20 -36.58 -6.18
N LEU A 227 -12.45 -36.36 -6.61
CA LEU A 227 -13.36 -35.34 -6.11
C LEU A 227 -14.61 -36.03 -5.57
N TYR A 228 -14.88 -35.91 -4.27
CA TYR A 228 -15.89 -36.72 -3.56
C TYR A 228 -15.77 -38.22 -3.87
N PHE A 229 -14.54 -38.72 -3.96
CA PHE A 229 -14.17 -40.11 -4.30
C PHE A 229 -14.52 -40.57 -5.73
N GLY A 230 -15.09 -39.71 -6.57
CA GLY A 230 -15.23 -39.94 -8.01
C GLY A 230 -13.98 -39.51 -8.79
N PRO A 231 -13.66 -40.12 -9.95
CA PRO A 231 -12.53 -39.70 -10.75
C PRO A 231 -12.89 -38.41 -11.50
N PHE A 232 -11.99 -37.45 -11.52
CA PHE A 232 -12.10 -36.32 -12.43
C PHE A 232 -10.82 -36.18 -13.26
N PHE A 233 -10.95 -35.56 -14.41
CA PHE A 233 -9.83 -35.09 -15.21
C PHE A 233 -9.81 -33.56 -15.14
N TYR A 234 -8.66 -32.94 -15.34
CA TYR A 234 -8.57 -31.49 -15.46
C TYR A 234 -7.46 -31.10 -16.43
N ILE A 235 -7.67 -30.01 -17.17
CA ILE A 235 -6.61 -29.25 -17.85
C ILE A 235 -6.50 -27.84 -17.25
N ASP A 236 -5.27 -27.39 -17.02
CA ASP A 236 -4.99 -26.00 -16.68
C ASP A 236 -5.21 -25.12 -17.91
N ALA A 237 -6.43 -24.56 -18.01
CA ALA A 237 -6.85 -23.65 -19.05
C ALA A 237 -6.70 -22.17 -18.66
N ALA A 238 -5.88 -21.81 -17.65
CA ALA A 238 -5.75 -20.43 -17.17
C ALA A 238 -5.38 -19.40 -18.28
N ASP A 239 -4.74 -19.85 -19.35
CA ASP A 239 -4.44 -18.99 -20.51
C ASP A 239 -5.67 -18.55 -21.32
N SER A 240 -6.85 -19.16 -21.08
CA SER A 240 -8.10 -18.77 -21.74
C SER A 240 -8.49 -17.33 -21.41
N TRP A 241 -8.06 -16.80 -20.25
CA TRP A 241 -8.26 -15.41 -19.86
C TRP A 241 -7.59 -14.40 -20.81
N THR A 242 -6.54 -14.80 -21.55
CA THR A 242 -5.91 -13.94 -22.57
C THR A 242 -6.77 -13.79 -23.83
N LEU A 243 -7.63 -14.77 -24.13
CA LEU A 243 -8.45 -14.80 -25.33
C LEU A 243 -9.57 -13.76 -25.30
N LYS A 244 -10.06 -13.37 -26.48
CA LYS A 244 -11.23 -12.49 -26.58
C LYS A 244 -12.44 -13.18 -25.99
N ARG A 245 -13.37 -12.40 -25.43
CA ARG A 245 -14.60 -12.90 -24.80
C ARG A 245 -15.35 -13.99 -25.59
N ARG A 246 -15.50 -13.83 -26.91
CA ARG A 246 -16.16 -14.84 -27.77
C ARG A 246 -15.35 -16.14 -27.87
N GLU A 247 -14.04 -16.03 -28.00
CA GLU A 247 -13.10 -17.16 -28.11
C GLU A 247 -13.04 -17.91 -26.77
N ARG A 248 -13.01 -17.19 -25.65
CA ARG A 248 -13.04 -17.74 -24.28
C ARG A 248 -14.33 -18.51 -23.97
N ILE A 249 -15.49 -17.98 -24.36
CA ILE A 249 -16.78 -18.72 -24.28
C ILE A 249 -16.74 -20.01 -25.13
N ILE A 250 -16.13 -19.97 -26.33
CA ILE A 250 -15.98 -21.17 -27.15
C ILE A 250 -15.03 -22.19 -26.48
N VAL A 251 -13.96 -21.75 -25.80
CA VAL A 251 -13.11 -22.64 -25.00
C VAL A 251 -13.89 -23.31 -23.87
N TYR A 252 -14.71 -22.58 -23.10
CA TYR A 252 -15.56 -23.18 -22.07
C TYR A 252 -16.62 -24.15 -22.65
N MET A 253 -17.17 -23.85 -23.83
CA MET A 253 -18.17 -24.72 -24.45
C MET A 253 -17.57 -25.92 -25.21
N ALA A 254 -16.26 -25.95 -25.44
CA ALA A 254 -15.58 -27.00 -26.22
C ALA A 254 -15.67 -28.40 -25.59
N GLY A 255 -15.47 -28.51 -24.27
CA GLY A 255 -15.63 -29.78 -23.56
C GLY A 255 -17.05 -30.33 -23.68
N ASN A 256 -18.04 -29.49 -23.42
CA ASN A 256 -19.46 -29.85 -23.54
C ASN A 256 -19.86 -30.25 -24.96
N LEU A 257 -19.40 -29.52 -25.99
CA LEU A 257 -19.63 -29.88 -27.38
C LEU A 257 -19.02 -31.25 -27.72
N ALA A 258 -17.81 -31.55 -27.22
CA ALA A 258 -17.16 -32.84 -27.44
C ALA A 258 -17.90 -34.00 -26.74
N THR A 259 -18.38 -33.79 -25.51
CA THR A 259 -19.22 -34.76 -24.79
C THR A 259 -20.51 -35.05 -25.53
N LEU A 260 -21.22 -34.02 -26.00
CA LEU A 260 -22.44 -34.17 -26.79
C LEU A 260 -22.18 -34.82 -28.16
N LEU A 261 -21.03 -34.55 -28.80
CA LEU A 261 -20.64 -35.19 -30.05
C LEU A 261 -20.41 -36.70 -29.87
N VAL A 262 -19.73 -37.11 -28.80
CA VAL A 262 -19.56 -38.54 -28.47
C VAL A 262 -20.91 -39.18 -28.19
N GLY A 263 -21.74 -38.57 -27.32
CA GLY A 263 -23.08 -39.07 -27.02
C GLY A 263 -23.97 -39.22 -28.27
N SER A 264 -23.97 -38.22 -29.14
CA SER A 264 -24.73 -38.23 -30.41
C SER A 264 -24.18 -39.26 -31.40
N THR A 265 -22.86 -39.39 -31.53
CA THR A 265 -22.24 -40.42 -32.38
C THR A 265 -22.65 -41.82 -31.95
N ILE A 266 -22.68 -42.08 -30.63
CA ILE A 266 -23.13 -43.37 -30.09
C ILE A 266 -24.61 -43.60 -30.39
N VAL A 267 -25.47 -42.57 -30.33
CA VAL A 267 -26.89 -42.66 -30.73
C VAL A 267 -27.02 -43.08 -32.20
N PHE A 268 -26.33 -42.40 -33.12
CA PHE A 268 -26.37 -42.75 -34.54
C PHE A 268 -25.79 -44.15 -34.80
N VAL A 269 -24.69 -44.53 -34.15
CA VAL A 269 -24.10 -45.88 -34.28
C VAL A 269 -25.09 -46.95 -33.81
N ASN A 270 -25.78 -46.74 -32.69
CA ASN A 270 -26.76 -47.69 -32.14
C ASN A 270 -28.08 -47.74 -32.95
N LEU A 271 -28.38 -46.72 -33.77
CA LEU A 271 -29.49 -46.71 -34.72
C LEU A 271 -29.13 -47.36 -36.06
N LEU A 272 -27.89 -47.18 -36.53
CA LEU A 272 -27.42 -47.67 -37.84
C LEU A 272 -26.90 -49.12 -37.80
N TRP A 273 -26.37 -49.58 -36.65
CA TRP A 273 -25.88 -50.94 -36.45
C TRP A 273 -26.64 -51.67 -35.35
N LYS A 274 -26.96 -52.94 -35.60
CA LYS A 274 -27.56 -53.83 -34.60
C LYS A 274 -26.46 -54.49 -33.76
N PHE A 275 -26.38 -54.09 -32.49
CA PHE A 275 -25.53 -54.73 -31.49
C PHE A 275 -26.30 -55.80 -30.69
N SER A 276 -25.60 -56.65 -29.96
CA SER A 276 -26.23 -57.54 -28.97
C SER A 276 -26.88 -56.71 -27.85
N PRO A 277 -27.97 -57.17 -27.21
CA PRO A 277 -28.69 -56.39 -26.21
C PRO A 277 -27.82 -55.78 -25.09
N PRO A 278 -26.81 -56.50 -24.51
CA PRO A 278 -25.93 -55.91 -23.49
C PRO A 278 -25.07 -54.76 -24.02
N VAL A 279 -24.60 -54.86 -25.27
CA VAL A 279 -23.77 -53.82 -25.91
C VAL A 279 -24.63 -52.62 -26.30
N ALA A 280 -25.81 -52.84 -26.88
CA ALA A 280 -26.77 -51.78 -27.21
C ALA A 280 -27.21 -51.01 -25.96
N HIS A 281 -27.43 -51.72 -24.84
CA HIS A 281 -27.75 -51.11 -23.54
C HIS A 281 -26.56 -50.31 -22.98
N PHE A 282 -25.34 -50.86 -22.98
CA PHE A 282 -24.13 -50.14 -22.56
C PHE A 282 -23.90 -48.85 -23.37
N LEU A 283 -24.07 -48.90 -24.70
CA LEU A 283 -23.99 -47.74 -25.58
C LEU A 283 -25.08 -46.70 -25.24
N SER A 284 -26.32 -47.13 -25.07
CA SER A 284 -27.44 -46.25 -24.71
C SER A 284 -27.24 -45.57 -23.35
N MET A 285 -26.73 -46.29 -22.36
CA MET A 285 -26.36 -45.74 -21.05
C MET A 285 -25.19 -44.76 -21.15
N THR A 286 -24.19 -45.05 -21.99
CA THR A 286 -23.08 -44.13 -22.26
C THR A 286 -23.57 -42.82 -22.90
N SER A 287 -24.45 -42.89 -23.90
CA SER A 287 -25.12 -41.71 -24.47
C SER A 287 -25.91 -40.93 -23.42
N PHE A 288 -26.72 -41.62 -22.62
CA PHE A 288 -27.47 -41.02 -21.51
C PHE A 288 -26.54 -40.22 -20.59
N PHE A 289 -25.44 -40.84 -20.14
CA PHE A 289 -24.47 -40.18 -19.26
C PHE A 289 -23.75 -39.00 -19.93
N CYS A 290 -23.46 -39.04 -21.23
CA CYS A 290 -22.95 -37.88 -21.96
C CYS A 290 -23.93 -36.69 -21.93
N PHE A 291 -25.18 -36.90 -22.34
CA PHE A 291 -26.20 -35.84 -22.33
C PHE A 291 -26.47 -35.32 -20.91
N TYR A 292 -26.57 -36.24 -19.95
CA TYR A 292 -26.80 -35.94 -18.55
C TYR A 292 -25.67 -35.08 -17.94
N MET A 293 -24.40 -35.47 -18.14
CA MET A 293 -23.25 -34.69 -17.64
C MET A 293 -23.18 -33.28 -18.26
N THR A 294 -23.50 -33.13 -19.54
CA THR A 294 -23.55 -31.80 -20.17
C THR A 294 -24.66 -30.93 -19.60
N LEU A 295 -25.83 -31.50 -19.24
CA LEU A 295 -26.85 -30.74 -18.49
C LEU A 295 -26.29 -30.23 -17.16
N TRP A 296 -25.58 -31.07 -16.39
CA TRP A 296 -24.96 -30.65 -15.12
C TRP A 296 -23.90 -29.55 -15.28
N ASN A 297 -23.07 -29.63 -16.32
CA ASN A 297 -21.98 -28.67 -16.54
C ASN A 297 -22.48 -27.32 -17.11
N ILE A 298 -23.51 -27.33 -17.96
CA ILE A 298 -24.14 -26.10 -18.48
C ILE A 298 -24.93 -25.35 -17.40
N ILE A 299 -25.44 -26.03 -16.36
CA ILE A 299 -26.15 -25.35 -15.26
C ILE A 299 -25.16 -24.48 -14.45
N PRO A 300 -25.39 -23.16 -14.33
CA PRO A 300 -24.34 -22.18 -13.99
C PRO A 300 -24.12 -22.00 -12.48
N THR A 301 -24.29 -23.04 -11.67
CA THR A 301 -24.48 -22.92 -10.21
C THR A 301 -23.24 -23.30 -9.38
N PHE A 302 -22.34 -24.10 -9.97
CA PHE A 302 -20.99 -24.33 -9.48
C PHE A 302 -19.98 -23.61 -10.35
N ASP A 303 -18.70 -23.80 -10.06
CA ASP A 303 -17.60 -23.24 -10.85
C ASP A 303 -17.38 -24.11 -12.11
N SER A 304 -18.44 -24.21 -12.93
CA SER A 304 -18.60 -25.04 -14.14
C SER A 304 -18.42 -24.23 -15.43
N ASP A 305 -18.32 -24.89 -16.59
CA ASP A 305 -18.21 -24.20 -17.89
C ASP A 305 -19.42 -23.32 -18.18
N GLY A 306 -20.62 -23.78 -17.79
CA GLY A 306 -21.85 -23.02 -17.89
C GLY A 306 -21.81 -21.75 -17.03
N TYR A 307 -21.21 -21.82 -15.84
CA TYR A 307 -21.01 -20.66 -14.98
C TYR A 307 -20.02 -19.66 -15.57
N TYR A 308 -18.84 -20.09 -16.00
CA TYR A 308 -17.85 -19.18 -16.57
C TYR A 308 -18.33 -18.57 -17.89
N SER A 309 -19.02 -19.35 -18.71
CA SER A 309 -19.70 -18.84 -19.91
C SER A 309 -20.77 -17.82 -19.57
N LEU A 310 -21.63 -18.08 -18.57
CA LEU A 310 -22.67 -17.13 -18.16
C LEU A 310 -22.06 -15.85 -17.55
N ALA A 311 -21.01 -15.96 -16.73
CA ALA A 311 -20.28 -14.84 -16.16
C ALA A 311 -19.71 -13.92 -17.25
N ASP A 312 -19.12 -14.50 -18.31
CA ASP A 312 -18.66 -13.78 -19.49
C ASP A 312 -19.83 -13.21 -20.31
N LEU A 313 -20.92 -13.97 -20.54
CA LEU A 313 -22.10 -13.50 -21.27
C LEU A 313 -22.78 -12.31 -20.56
N LEU A 314 -22.73 -12.25 -19.24
CA LEU A 314 -23.29 -11.16 -18.43
C LEU A 314 -22.29 -10.01 -18.16
N ASN A 315 -21.00 -10.22 -18.43
CA ASN A 315 -19.91 -9.33 -18.05
C ASN A 315 -19.93 -9.00 -16.54
N ILE A 316 -19.92 -10.07 -15.74
CA ILE A 316 -19.85 -10.07 -14.27
C ILE A 316 -18.92 -11.23 -13.85
N PRO A 317 -17.61 -11.00 -13.66
CA PRO A 317 -16.64 -12.09 -13.43
C PRO A 317 -16.88 -12.86 -12.12
N ASN A 318 -17.42 -12.20 -11.08
CA ASN A 318 -17.67 -12.77 -9.76
C ASN A 318 -19.17 -13.01 -9.48
N LEU A 319 -19.93 -13.40 -10.51
CA LEU A 319 -21.39 -13.57 -10.50
C LEU A 319 -21.94 -14.31 -9.26
N ARG A 320 -21.27 -15.38 -8.82
CA ARG A 320 -21.67 -16.17 -7.63
C ARG A 320 -21.41 -15.46 -6.31
N HIS A 321 -20.29 -14.74 -6.19
CA HIS A 321 -19.97 -14.00 -4.96
C HIS A 321 -20.91 -12.80 -4.79
N ASP A 322 -21.08 -12.02 -5.86
CA ASP A 322 -21.86 -10.78 -5.85
C ASP A 322 -23.36 -11.05 -5.60
N SER A 323 -23.89 -12.14 -6.15
CA SER A 323 -25.29 -12.57 -5.92
C SER A 323 -25.50 -13.06 -4.49
N VAL A 324 -24.57 -13.82 -3.92
CA VAL A 324 -24.64 -14.24 -2.50
C VAL A 324 -24.56 -13.04 -1.55
N ASP A 325 -23.70 -12.05 -1.81
CA ASP A 325 -23.65 -10.85 -0.98
C ASP A 325 -24.91 -9.97 -1.13
N GLN A 326 -25.56 -9.95 -2.31
CA GLN A 326 -26.88 -9.34 -2.49
C GLN A 326 -27.98 -10.08 -1.69
N ILE A 327 -27.99 -11.43 -1.68
CA ILE A 327 -28.91 -12.21 -0.82
C ILE A 327 -28.68 -11.87 0.65
N LYS A 328 -27.42 -11.87 1.13
CA LYS A 328 -27.09 -11.54 2.53
C LYS A 328 -27.57 -10.14 2.90
N ASN A 329 -27.36 -9.15 2.02
CA ASN A 329 -27.84 -7.79 2.26
C ASN A 329 -29.37 -7.71 2.29
N PHE A 330 -30.08 -8.44 1.42
CA PHE A 330 -31.55 -8.54 1.47
C PHE A 330 -32.04 -9.20 2.76
N ILE A 331 -31.48 -10.34 3.14
CA ILE A 331 -31.80 -11.05 4.40
C ILE A 331 -31.50 -10.16 5.60
N ASN A 332 -30.35 -9.47 5.65
CA ASN A 332 -30.02 -8.55 6.72
C ASN A 332 -31.00 -7.37 6.80
N LYS A 333 -31.44 -6.83 5.65
CA LYS A 333 -32.47 -5.77 5.58
C LYS A 333 -33.82 -6.25 6.12
N VAL A 334 -34.26 -7.46 5.77
CA VAL A 334 -35.49 -8.09 6.31
C VAL A 334 -35.36 -8.37 7.81
N LEU A 335 -34.20 -8.85 8.27
CA LEU A 335 -33.89 -9.13 9.68
C LEU A 335 -33.46 -7.89 10.49
N ARG A 336 -33.57 -6.68 9.93
CA ARG A 336 -33.17 -5.40 10.57
C ARG A 336 -31.73 -5.36 11.12
N LYS A 337 -30.80 -6.07 10.48
CA LYS A 337 -29.36 -6.08 10.79
C LYS A 337 -28.59 -5.08 9.91
N PRO A 338 -27.44 -4.55 10.36
CA PRO A 338 -26.59 -3.69 9.53
C PRO A 338 -26.11 -4.46 8.29
N ALA A 339 -26.50 -3.98 7.11
CA ALA A 339 -26.03 -4.49 5.82
C ALA A 339 -24.74 -3.78 5.39
N LYS A 340 -23.89 -4.45 4.59
CA LYS A 340 -22.73 -3.79 3.98
C LYS A 340 -23.21 -2.66 3.05
N LYS A 341 -22.50 -1.52 3.05
CA LYS A 341 -22.68 -0.49 2.00
C LYS A 341 -22.43 -1.11 0.63
N GLU A 342 -23.42 -1.04 -0.24
CA GLU A 342 -23.29 -1.51 -1.63
C GLU A 342 -22.33 -0.59 -2.42
N PRO A 343 -21.54 -1.14 -3.36
CA PRO A 343 -20.71 -0.33 -4.25
C PRO A 343 -21.59 0.58 -5.12
N LYS A 344 -21.20 1.85 -5.23
CA LYS A 344 -22.07 2.98 -5.57
C LYS A 344 -22.59 3.07 -7.03
N ASN A 345 -22.41 2.02 -7.84
CA ASN A 345 -22.57 2.08 -9.31
C ASN A 345 -23.21 0.84 -9.99
N ILE A 346 -23.90 -0.06 -9.26
CA ILE A 346 -24.55 -1.23 -9.89
C ILE A 346 -25.93 -0.85 -10.48
N ASN A 347 -26.03 -0.86 -11.81
CA ASN A 347 -27.27 -0.69 -12.59
C ASN A 347 -28.37 -1.68 -12.16
N THR A 348 -29.62 -1.22 -12.06
CA THR A 348 -30.83 -2.00 -11.76
C THR A 348 -30.94 -3.29 -12.56
N LYS A 349 -30.56 -3.29 -13.85
CA LYS A 349 -30.55 -4.52 -14.68
C LYS A 349 -29.58 -5.57 -14.14
N LYS A 350 -28.35 -5.19 -13.77
CA LYS A 350 -27.37 -6.11 -13.15
C LYS A 350 -27.86 -6.64 -11.80
N LYS A 351 -28.53 -5.81 -10.99
CA LYS A 351 -29.15 -6.25 -9.71
C LYS A 351 -30.27 -7.28 -9.91
N ALA A 352 -31.08 -7.13 -10.96
CA ALA A 352 -32.11 -8.11 -11.31
C ALA A 352 -31.49 -9.43 -11.79
N THR A 353 -30.45 -9.37 -12.64
CA THR A 353 -29.72 -10.55 -13.10
C THR A 353 -29.06 -11.32 -11.94
N LEU A 354 -28.41 -10.63 -11.01
CA LEU A 354 -27.80 -11.24 -9.83
C LEU A 354 -28.86 -11.89 -8.90
N ALA A 355 -30.03 -11.27 -8.74
CA ALA A 355 -31.14 -11.84 -7.98
C ALA A 355 -31.75 -13.07 -8.67
N MET A 356 -31.90 -13.05 -9.99
CA MET A 356 -32.38 -14.19 -10.78
C MET A 356 -31.41 -15.37 -10.68
N TYR A 357 -30.10 -15.11 -10.84
CA TYR A 357 -29.05 -16.10 -10.65
C TYR A 357 -29.10 -16.73 -9.25
N ALA A 358 -29.24 -15.90 -8.21
CA ALA A 358 -29.37 -16.33 -6.83
C ALA A 358 -30.54 -17.31 -6.61
N VAL A 359 -31.72 -17.04 -7.19
CA VAL A 359 -32.89 -17.91 -7.09
C VAL A 359 -32.65 -19.24 -7.82
N VAL A 360 -32.09 -19.20 -9.04
CA VAL A 360 -31.77 -20.41 -9.82
C VAL A 360 -30.74 -21.28 -9.08
N ALA A 361 -29.69 -20.67 -8.53
CA ALA A 361 -28.67 -21.38 -7.76
C ALA A 361 -29.22 -21.99 -6.46
N ALA A 362 -30.11 -21.29 -5.75
CA ALA A 362 -30.75 -21.82 -4.55
C ALA A 362 -31.70 -22.99 -4.86
N GLY A 363 -32.53 -22.86 -5.90
CA GLY A 363 -33.44 -23.93 -6.34
C GLY A 363 -32.69 -25.18 -6.81
N PHE A 364 -31.60 -25.00 -7.56
CA PHE A 364 -30.75 -26.12 -7.99
C PHE A 364 -30.00 -26.77 -6.83
N PHE A 365 -29.54 -26.00 -5.84
CA PHE A 365 -28.93 -26.57 -4.64
C PHE A 365 -29.94 -27.40 -3.83
N ALA A 366 -31.21 -26.96 -3.74
CA ALA A 366 -32.27 -27.75 -3.15
C ALA A 366 -32.57 -29.03 -3.94
N TYR A 367 -32.60 -28.96 -5.28
CA TYR A 367 -32.72 -30.13 -6.16
C TYR A 367 -31.58 -31.15 -5.95
N LEU A 368 -30.35 -30.68 -5.76
CA LEU A 368 -29.20 -31.52 -5.44
C LEU A 368 -29.30 -32.22 -4.09
N VAL A 369 -29.73 -31.48 -3.06
CA VAL A 369 -29.98 -32.08 -1.74
C VAL A 369 -31.05 -33.17 -1.86
N TYR A 370 -32.15 -32.90 -2.56
CA TYR A 370 -33.20 -33.87 -2.84
C TYR A 370 -32.69 -35.10 -3.61
N GLN A 371 -31.99 -34.90 -4.73
CA GLN A 371 -31.50 -36.00 -5.55
C GLN A 371 -30.52 -36.88 -4.77
N THR A 372 -29.57 -36.26 -4.07
CA THR A 372 -28.54 -37.02 -3.35
C THR A 372 -29.09 -37.67 -2.07
N SER A 373 -30.14 -37.11 -1.44
CA SER A 373 -30.90 -37.83 -0.41
C SER A 373 -31.65 -39.03 -0.99
N THR A 374 -32.22 -38.90 -2.20
CA THR A 374 -32.93 -40.00 -2.89
C THR A 374 -31.96 -41.15 -3.24
N ILE A 375 -30.76 -40.83 -3.73
CA ILE A 375 -29.68 -41.80 -3.95
C ILE A 375 -29.32 -42.49 -2.62
N THR A 376 -29.16 -41.75 -1.54
CA THR A 376 -28.83 -42.32 -0.21
C THR A 376 -29.94 -43.25 0.30
N VAL A 377 -31.21 -42.94 0.05
CA VAL A 377 -32.35 -43.83 0.34
C VAL A 377 -32.29 -45.11 -0.49
N TYR A 378 -32.03 -45.02 -1.81
CA TYR A 378 -31.86 -46.22 -2.64
C TYR A 378 -30.68 -47.09 -2.19
N MET A 379 -29.55 -46.47 -1.84
CA MET A 379 -28.39 -47.17 -1.27
C MET A 379 -28.74 -47.94 0.02
N SER A 380 -29.60 -47.38 0.88
CA SER A 380 -30.06 -48.10 2.08
C SER A 380 -30.90 -49.34 1.73
N GLY A 381 -31.67 -49.28 0.64
CA GLY A 381 -32.41 -50.43 0.09
C GLY A 381 -31.48 -51.54 -0.41
N ASP A 382 -30.46 -51.19 -1.20
CA ASP A 382 -29.44 -52.14 -1.68
C ASP A 382 -28.71 -52.82 -0.51
N VAL A 383 -28.38 -52.07 0.57
CA VAL A 383 -27.75 -52.63 1.79
C VAL A 383 -28.67 -53.62 2.52
N VAL A 384 -29.96 -53.30 2.68
CA VAL A 384 -30.94 -54.21 3.31
C VAL A 384 -31.17 -55.46 2.46
N ALA A 385 -31.28 -55.31 1.14
CA ALA A 385 -31.42 -56.43 0.21
C ALA A 385 -30.19 -57.35 0.24
N PHE A 386 -28.98 -56.78 0.26
CA PHE A 386 -27.74 -57.56 0.41
C PHE A 386 -27.69 -58.31 1.74
N ALA A 387 -28.03 -57.66 2.87
CA ALA A 387 -28.06 -58.30 4.18
C ALA A 387 -29.07 -59.47 4.22
N GLY A 388 -30.26 -59.32 3.64
CA GLY A 388 -31.25 -60.39 3.52
C GLY A 388 -30.77 -61.55 2.64
N ASN A 389 -30.14 -61.27 1.51
CA ASN A 389 -29.56 -62.28 0.62
C ASN A 389 -28.37 -63.01 1.24
N LEU A 390 -27.54 -62.31 2.04
CA LEU A 390 -26.45 -62.91 2.81
C LEU A 390 -27.00 -63.89 3.84
N TRP A 391 -28.01 -63.46 4.61
CA TRP A 391 -28.67 -64.26 5.64
C TRP A 391 -29.32 -65.53 5.07
N SER A 392 -30.08 -65.40 3.97
CA SER A 392 -30.70 -66.56 3.30
C SER A 392 -29.67 -67.53 2.71
N THR A 393 -28.56 -67.03 2.16
CA THR A 393 -27.48 -67.87 1.60
C THR A 393 -26.75 -68.66 2.69
N ILE A 394 -26.51 -68.05 3.85
CA ILE A 394 -25.91 -68.71 5.03
C ILE A 394 -26.84 -69.82 5.54
N ILE A 395 -28.13 -69.55 5.68
CA ILE A 395 -29.12 -70.55 6.17
C ILE A 395 -29.31 -71.70 5.17
N GLN A 396 -29.27 -71.42 3.87
CA GLN A 396 -29.51 -72.43 2.82
C GLN A 396 -28.24 -73.18 2.36
N VAL A 397 -27.07 -72.89 2.95
CA VAL A 397 -25.78 -73.54 2.64
C VAL A 397 -25.47 -73.55 1.12
N ARG A 398 -25.82 -72.46 0.42
CA ARG A 398 -25.58 -72.33 -1.03
C ARG A 398 -24.13 -71.94 -1.32
N GLN A 399 -23.61 -72.38 -2.47
CA GLN A 399 -22.28 -71.97 -2.93
C GLN A 399 -22.20 -70.45 -3.10
N PHE A 400 -21.12 -69.87 -2.58
CA PHE A 400 -20.90 -68.43 -2.54
C PHE A 400 -20.25 -67.95 -3.85
N SER A 401 -20.91 -67.04 -4.57
CA SER A 401 -20.23 -66.24 -5.60
C SER A 401 -19.53 -65.06 -4.93
N MET A 402 -18.24 -64.86 -5.22
CA MET A 402 -17.48 -63.74 -4.66
C MET A 402 -17.99 -62.37 -5.14
N VAL A 403 -18.65 -62.31 -6.30
CA VAL A 403 -19.04 -61.04 -6.94
C VAL A 403 -20.11 -60.29 -6.14
N PRO A 404 -21.27 -60.88 -5.77
CA PRO A 404 -22.23 -60.24 -4.88
C PRO A 404 -21.65 -59.75 -3.54
N VAL A 405 -20.65 -60.45 -3.00
CA VAL A 405 -20.02 -60.11 -1.71
C VAL A 405 -19.19 -58.84 -1.84
N VAL A 406 -18.34 -58.76 -2.87
CA VAL A 406 -17.55 -57.56 -3.16
C VAL A 406 -18.47 -56.37 -3.46
N VAL A 407 -19.55 -56.60 -4.23
CA VAL A 407 -20.60 -55.60 -4.50
C VAL A 407 -21.24 -55.09 -3.21
N GLY A 408 -21.69 -55.98 -2.33
CA GLY A 408 -22.32 -55.63 -1.05
C GLY A 408 -21.38 -54.87 -0.12
N VAL A 409 -20.12 -55.33 0.01
CA VAL A 409 -19.10 -54.65 0.82
C VAL A 409 -18.78 -53.25 0.29
N LEU A 410 -18.62 -53.08 -1.03
CA LEU A 410 -18.41 -51.76 -1.64
C LEU A 410 -19.63 -50.84 -1.45
N THR A 411 -20.83 -51.38 -1.53
CA THR A 411 -22.09 -50.64 -1.34
C THR A 411 -22.24 -50.19 0.12
N ILE A 412 -21.98 -51.08 1.09
CA ILE A 412 -21.96 -50.75 2.52
C ILE A 412 -20.87 -49.71 2.81
N PHE A 413 -19.67 -49.86 2.24
CA PHE A 413 -18.58 -48.91 2.43
C PHE A 413 -18.96 -47.51 1.90
N TYR A 414 -19.49 -47.43 0.68
CA TYR A 414 -19.90 -46.15 0.10
C TYR A 414 -21.10 -45.53 0.81
N PHE A 415 -22.07 -46.33 1.27
CA PHE A 415 -23.18 -45.86 2.12
C PHE A 415 -22.70 -45.32 3.46
N THR A 416 -21.83 -46.06 4.15
CA THR A 416 -21.21 -45.62 5.40
C THR A 416 -20.45 -44.32 5.18
N MET A 417 -19.69 -44.23 4.09
CA MET A 417 -18.92 -43.05 3.73
C MET A 417 -19.79 -41.85 3.32
N SER A 418 -20.92 -42.06 2.64
CA SER A 418 -21.83 -40.97 2.27
C SER A 418 -22.58 -40.44 3.49
N VAL A 419 -23.07 -41.32 4.38
CA VAL A 419 -23.68 -40.93 5.67
C VAL A 419 -22.67 -40.21 6.57
N ILE A 420 -21.44 -40.70 6.67
CA ILE A 420 -20.34 -39.98 7.36
C ILE A 420 -20.02 -38.67 6.64
N GLY A 421 -20.07 -38.62 5.31
CA GLY A 421 -19.86 -37.42 4.50
C GLY A 421 -20.90 -36.34 4.79
N TYR A 422 -22.20 -36.67 4.77
CA TYR A 422 -23.27 -35.79 5.21
C TYR A 422 -23.16 -35.44 6.68
N GLY A 423 -22.79 -36.39 7.55
CA GLY A 423 -22.52 -36.16 8.96
C GLY A 423 -21.38 -35.16 9.18
N VAL A 424 -20.30 -35.26 8.41
CA VAL A 424 -19.14 -34.35 8.47
C VAL A 424 -19.46 -33.01 7.82
N ILE A 425 -20.21 -32.94 6.71
CA ILE A 425 -20.65 -31.68 6.11
C ILE A 425 -21.66 -31.00 7.02
N PHE A 426 -22.60 -31.72 7.61
CA PHE A 426 -23.54 -31.21 8.62
C PHE A 426 -22.78 -30.76 9.86
N VAL A 427 -21.91 -31.57 10.45
CA VAL A 427 -21.08 -31.18 11.61
C VAL A 427 -20.08 -30.07 11.24
N ALA A 428 -19.61 -29.94 10.00
CA ALA A 428 -18.74 -28.84 9.57
C ALA A 428 -19.50 -27.56 9.21
N THR A 429 -20.78 -27.66 8.81
CA THR A 429 -21.67 -26.52 8.55
C THR A 429 -22.31 -26.04 9.85
N VAL A 430 -22.78 -26.96 10.68
CA VAL A 430 -23.15 -26.74 12.08
C VAL A 430 -21.93 -26.32 12.89
N ARG A 431 -20.69 -26.78 12.64
CA ARG A 431 -19.49 -26.14 13.21
C ARG A 431 -19.27 -24.77 12.60
N LYS A 432 -19.32 -24.53 11.29
CA LYS A 432 -19.27 -23.17 10.72
C LYS A 432 -20.42 -22.24 11.17
N ALA A 433 -21.45 -22.77 11.85
CA ALA A 433 -22.53 -22.03 12.49
C ALA A 433 -22.43 -21.97 14.04
N LYS A 434 -21.89 -23.01 14.72
CA LYS A 434 -21.68 -23.12 16.19
C LYS A 434 -20.31 -22.62 16.65
N VAL A 435 -19.28 -22.83 15.84
CA VAL A 435 -18.29 -21.79 15.51
C VAL A 435 -19.04 -20.78 14.63
N ARG A 436 -20.01 -20.03 15.17
CA ARG A 436 -19.69 -18.81 15.91
C ARG A 436 -18.23 -18.43 15.65
N ASN A 437 -18.00 -17.69 14.56
CA ASN A 437 -17.30 -16.39 14.64
C ASN A 437 -16.85 -16.13 16.08
N LEU A 438 -15.59 -16.48 16.37
CA LEU A 438 -15.06 -16.90 17.67
C LEU A 438 -15.66 -16.07 18.80
N GLN A 439 -16.80 -16.53 19.35
CA GLN A 439 -17.56 -15.72 20.30
C GLN A 439 -16.81 -15.77 21.61
N LEU A 440 -16.23 -14.63 21.97
CA LEU A 440 -15.70 -14.37 23.29
C LEU A 440 -16.88 -14.32 24.26
N GLU A 441 -17.32 -15.49 24.70
CA GLU A 441 -18.12 -15.61 25.92
C GLU A 441 -17.21 -15.27 27.10
N ALA A 442 -17.51 -14.14 27.74
CA ALA A 442 -16.75 -13.52 28.82
C ALA A 442 -15.28 -13.20 28.48
N VAL A 443 -15.07 -12.15 27.69
CA VAL A 443 -14.08 -11.14 28.08
C VAL A 443 -14.82 -10.15 28.96
N HIS A 444 -14.44 -10.11 30.23
CA HIS A 444 -14.84 -9.08 31.18
C HIS A 444 -14.39 -7.70 30.66
N ASP A 445 -15.01 -6.64 31.19
CA ASP A 445 -15.08 -5.28 30.61
C ASP A 445 -13.87 -4.81 29.78
N ARG A 446 -14.16 -4.25 28.59
CA ARG A 446 -13.12 -3.69 27.70
C ARG A 446 -13.07 -2.18 27.89
N ASP A 447 -11.96 -1.67 28.39
CA ASP A 447 -11.75 -0.23 28.49
C ASP A 447 -10.80 0.22 27.39
N LEU A 448 -11.29 1.14 26.54
CA LEU A 448 -10.54 1.83 25.50
C LEU A 448 -10.27 3.25 25.97
N SER A 449 -9.00 3.64 26.04
CA SER A 449 -8.59 5.01 26.35
C SER A 449 -7.95 5.68 25.15
N THR A 450 -8.30 6.94 24.91
CA THR A 450 -7.78 7.76 23.81
C THR A 450 -7.08 9.00 24.35
N PHE A 451 -5.94 9.35 23.76
CA PHE A 451 -5.13 10.49 24.19
C PHE A 451 -5.05 11.52 23.07
N GLN A 452 -5.43 12.76 23.38
CA GLN A 452 -5.29 13.91 22.48
C GLN A 452 -4.48 15.01 23.17
N TYR A 453 -3.44 15.51 22.52
CA TYR A 453 -2.56 16.54 23.07
C TYR A 453 -3.05 17.95 22.70
N LEU A 454 -2.71 18.94 23.51
CA LEU A 454 -2.97 20.36 23.24
C LEU A 454 -1.86 21.24 23.86
N PRO A 455 -1.28 22.21 23.13
CA PRO A 455 -0.34 23.17 23.69
C PRO A 455 -0.94 23.97 24.86
N ARG A 456 -0.09 24.53 25.74
CA ARG A 456 -0.53 25.17 26.99
C ARG A 456 -1.10 26.56 26.79
N GLU A 457 -0.56 27.29 25.83
CA GLU A 457 -0.89 28.68 25.50
C GLU A 457 -2.24 28.80 24.75
N VAL A 458 -3.00 27.71 24.66
CA VAL A 458 -4.29 27.64 23.99
C VAL A 458 -5.41 28.23 24.85
N SER A 459 -6.35 28.95 24.23
CA SER A 459 -7.46 29.56 24.94
C SER A 459 -8.34 28.52 25.65
N LYS A 460 -8.84 28.87 26.84
CA LYS A 460 -9.73 28.00 27.64
C LYS A 460 -11.01 27.61 26.86
N SER A 461 -11.50 28.52 26.00
CA SER A 461 -12.60 28.27 25.07
C SER A 461 -12.31 27.10 24.12
N LEU A 462 -11.09 27.05 23.56
CA LEU A 462 -10.68 26.01 22.63
C LEU A 462 -10.49 24.64 23.34
N VAL A 463 -10.00 24.65 24.58
CA VAL A 463 -9.97 23.46 25.47
C VAL A 463 -11.39 22.92 25.71
N ASP A 464 -12.33 23.77 26.10
CA ASP A 464 -13.73 23.37 26.37
C ASP A 464 -14.45 22.87 25.11
N ASN A 465 -14.13 23.43 23.94
CA ASN A 465 -14.60 22.98 22.62
C ASN A 465 -14.11 21.55 22.30
N LEU A 466 -12.80 21.27 22.50
CA LEU A 466 -12.24 19.93 22.35
C LEU A 466 -12.91 18.93 23.30
N MET A 467 -12.96 19.25 24.60
CA MET A 467 -13.58 18.40 25.62
C MET A 467 -15.06 18.10 25.28
N THR A 468 -15.80 19.07 24.74
CA THR A 468 -17.19 18.89 24.32
C THR A 468 -17.30 17.96 23.11
N LYS A 469 -16.42 18.10 22.10
CA LYS A 469 -16.36 17.20 20.94
C LYS A 469 -15.96 15.77 21.33
N VAL A 470 -14.98 15.61 22.21
CA VAL A 470 -14.54 14.31 22.74
C VAL A 470 -15.67 13.65 23.54
N ARG A 471 -16.33 14.35 24.46
CA ARG A 471 -17.52 13.84 25.19
C ARG A 471 -18.67 13.44 24.26
N LYS A 472 -18.95 14.22 23.21
CA LYS A 472 -19.97 13.88 22.20
C LYS A 472 -19.61 12.61 21.42
N THR A 473 -18.33 12.42 21.13
CA THR A 473 -17.80 11.21 20.47
C THR A 473 -17.88 10.00 21.41
N ALA A 474 -17.45 10.13 22.65
CA ALA A 474 -17.52 9.09 23.67
C ALA A 474 -18.96 8.58 23.90
N LYS A 475 -19.92 9.52 24.03
CA LYS A 475 -21.35 9.25 24.19
C LYS A 475 -21.98 8.49 23.00
N HIS A 476 -21.37 8.53 21.81
CA HIS A 476 -21.82 7.73 20.67
C HIS A 476 -21.54 6.24 20.86
N PHE A 477 -20.42 5.90 21.52
CA PHE A 477 -19.94 4.52 21.65
C PHE A 477 -20.35 3.83 22.97
N THR A 478 -20.40 4.55 24.09
CA THR A 478 -20.83 3.99 25.38
C THR A 478 -21.57 5.00 26.25
N ARG A 479 -22.38 4.50 27.19
CA ARG A 479 -23.02 5.30 28.24
C ARG A 479 -22.15 5.46 29.49
N LYS A 480 -21.10 4.63 29.64
CA LYS A 480 -20.14 4.69 30.74
C LYS A 480 -18.80 5.17 30.18
N PHE A 481 -18.52 6.45 30.29
CA PHE A 481 -17.25 7.04 29.88
C PHE A 481 -16.86 8.18 30.81
N GLU A 482 -15.58 8.48 30.87
CA GLU A 482 -15.03 9.63 31.57
C GLU A 482 -14.12 10.42 30.63
N VAL A 483 -14.11 11.75 30.74
CA VAL A 483 -13.21 12.61 29.96
C VAL A 483 -12.57 13.63 30.89
N LYS A 484 -11.26 13.50 31.07
CA LYS A 484 -10.40 14.27 31.98
C LYS A 484 -9.38 15.07 31.18
N LEU A 485 -9.00 16.23 31.70
CA LEU A 485 -7.82 16.96 31.22
C LEU A 485 -6.71 16.77 32.27
N GLN A 486 -5.56 16.24 31.86
CA GLN A 486 -4.37 16.06 32.68
C GLN A 486 -3.24 16.89 32.08
N GLY A 487 -3.04 18.10 32.61
CA GLY A 487 -2.14 19.08 32.02
C GLY A 487 -2.52 19.41 30.57
N SER A 488 -1.60 19.14 29.64
CA SER A 488 -1.78 19.31 28.19
C SER A 488 -2.48 18.14 27.49
N LEU A 489 -2.93 17.11 28.23
CA LEU A 489 -3.48 15.88 27.66
C LEU A 489 -4.97 15.72 27.96
N CYS A 490 -5.79 15.69 26.92
CA CYS A 490 -7.17 15.24 26.99
C CYS A 490 -7.18 13.70 26.96
N VAL A 491 -7.71 13.10 28.03
CA VAL A 491 -7.84 11.66 28.20
C VAL A 491 -9.32 11.31 28.17
N SER A 492 -9.72 10.40 27.28
CA SER A 492 -11.09 9.88 27.20
C SER A 492 -11.07 8.37 27.47
N GLU A 493 -11.71 7.95 28.56
CA GLU A 493 -11.79 6.57 29.05
C GLU A 493 -13.19 6.02 28.72
N LEU A 494 -13.26 4.97 27.91
CA LEU A 494 -14.52 4.41 27.37
C LEU A 494 -14.73 3.00 27.91
N ARG A 495 -15.69 2.83 28.83
CA ARG A 495 -16.02 1.51 29.36
C ARG A 495 -17.01 0.79 28.45
N ILE A 496 -16.49 -0.14 27.66
CA ILE A 496 -17.23 -0.97 26.70
C ILE A 496 -17.51 -2.31 27.38
N GLY A 497 -18.50 -2.29 28.28
CA GLY A 497 -18.87 -3.47 29.07
C GLY A 497 -19.26 -4.67 28.21
N GLY A 498 -19.13 -5.88 28.77
CA GLY A 498 -19.12 -7.19 28.09
C GLY A 498 -19.95 -7.35 26.81
N THR A 499 -19.42 -6.91 25.67
CA THR A 499 -20.03 -7.07 24.35
C THR A 499 -19.62 -8.40 23.70
N LYS A 500 -20.61 -9.22 23.30
CA LYS A 500 -20.41 -10.47 22.57
C LYS A 500 -20.01 -10.23 21.11
N TRP A 501 -18.87 -9.59 20.90
CA TRP A 501 -18.25 -9.42 19.57
C TRP A 501 -17.39 -10.63 19.22
N ASP A 502 -17.51 -11.06 17.96
CA ASP A 502 -16.52 -11.91 17.30
C ASP A 502 -15.15 -11.21 17.23
N MET A 503 -14.06 -11.96 17.19
CA MET A 503 -12.69 -11.44 17.09
C MET A 503 -12.49 -10.46 15.93
N PHE A 504 -13.01 -10.76 14.72
CA PHE A 504 -12.93 -9.85 13.58
C PHE A 504 -13.81 -8.62 13.74
N GLN A 505 -14.97 -8.75 14.38
CA GLN A 505 -15.86 -7.63 14.67
C GLN A 505 -15.25 -6.72 15.74
N ALA A 506 -14.62 -7.29 16.77
CA ALA A 506 -13.95 -6.54 17.82
C ALA A 506 -12.79 -5.70 17.27
N LYS A 507 -11.92 -6.30 16.44
CA LYS A 507 -10.87 -5.53 15.74
C LYS A 507 -11.48 -4.42 14.86
N SER A 508 -12.54 -4.72 14.11
CA SER A 508 -13.20 -3.72 13.25
C SER A 508 -13.83 -2.57 14.05
N HIS A 509 -14.48 -2.85 15.18
CA HIS A 509 -15.11 -1.84 16.03
C HIS A 509 -14.07 -1.01 16.79
N MET A 510 -12.97 -1.62 17.25
CA MET A 510 -11.85 -0.89 17.85
C MET A 510 -11.21 0.07 16.85
N GLY A 511 -10.93 -0.38 15.62
CA GLY A 511 -10.41 0.47 14.55
C GLY A 511 -11.40 1.56 14.12
N GLU A 512 -12.71 1.30 14.14
CA GLU A 512 -13.74 2.32 13.87
C GLU A 512 -13.80 3.39 14.97
N MET A 513 -13.67 3.00 16.24
CA MET A 513 -13.57 3.92 17.37
C MET A 513 -12.30 4.78 17.26
N GLU A 514 -11.13 4.14 17.14
CA GLU A 514 -9.82 4.80 16.96
C GLU A 514 -9.88 5.83 15.82
N HIS A 515 -10.31 5.40 14.63
CA HIS A 515 -10.47 6.26 13.46
C HIS A 515 -11.42 7.43 13.71
N THR A 516 -12.53 7.22 14.42
CA THR A 516 -13.49 8.29 14.73
C THR A 516 -12.89 9.33 15.67
N PHE A 517 -12.19 8.91 16.74
CA PHE A 517 -11.50 9.85 17.63
C PHE A 517 -10.35 10.58 16.93
N ARG A 518 -9.53 9.86 16.14
CA ARG A 518 -8.41 10.44 15.39
C ARG A 518 -8.90 11.43 14.32
N SER A 519 -9.93 11.08 13.56
CA SER A 519 -10.52 11.98 12.54
C SER A 519 -11.14 13.22 13.19
N ASN A 520 -11.84 13.09 14.32
CA ASN A 520 -12.38 14.24 15.05
C ASN A 520 -11.27 15.16 15.59
N TYR A 521 -10.14 14.60 16.05
CA TYR A 521 -8.98 15.37 16.48
C TYR A 521 -8.27 16.05 15.29
N GLN A 522 -8.05 15.36 14.17
CA GLN A 522 -7.49 15.95 12.94
C GLN A 522 -8.34 17.09 12.39
N ASN A 523 -9.66 16.91 12.34
CA ASN A 523 -10.60 17.96 11.93
C ASN A 523 -10.60 19.13 12.91
N PHE A 524 -10.37 18.89 14.21
CA PHE A 524 -10.22 19.92 15.22
C PHE A 524 -8.92 20.71 15.03
N LEU A 525 -7.78 20.05 14.80
CA LEU A 525 -6.48 20.70 14.54
C LEU A 525 -6.56 21.58 13.29
N LYS A 526 -7.08 21.06 12.17
CA LYS A 526 -7.24 21.83 10.92
C LYS A 526 -8.19 23.03 11.04
N HIS A 527 -9.22 22.94 11.89
CA HIS A 527 -10.19 24.02 12.03
C HIS A 527 -9.70 25.19 12.90
N HIS A 528 -8.71 24.96 13.77
CA HIS A 528 -8.14 25.99 14.65
C HIS A 528 -6.62 26.15 14.43
N GLU A 529 -6.15 25.80 13.23
CA GLU A 529 -4.75 25.83 12.81
C GLU A 529 -4.06 27.14 13.22
N HIS A 530 -4.64 28.29 12.87
CA HIS A 530 -4.07 29.60 13.18
C HIS A 530 -3.94 29.86 14.70
N GLU A 531 -4.90 29.44 15.52
CA GLU A 531 -4.84 29.63 16.98
C GLU A 531 -3.80 28.68 17.61
N LEU A 532 -3.67 27.47 17.08
CA LEU A 532 -2.70 26.48 17.52
C LEU A 532 -1.26 26.85 17.13
N LEU A 533 -1.01 27.26 15.88
CA LEU A 533 0.32 27.70 15.42
C LEU A 533 0.78 28.97 16.17
N ASN A 534 -0.15 29.87 16.51
CA ASN A 534 0.10 30.99 17.43
C ASN A 534 0.52 30.50 18.81
N SER A 535 -0.21 29.55 19.41
CA SER A 535 0.08 29.02 20.76
C SER A 535 1.44 28.30 20.83
N VAL A 536 1.85 27.61 19.77
CA VAL A 536 3.17 26.93 19.66
C VAL A 536 4.31 27.93 19.38
N GLY A 537 4.02 29.23 19.28
CA GLY A 537 5.02 30.28 19.21
C GLY A 537 5.72 30.41 17.85
N ILE A 538 5.14 29.89 16.76
CA ILE A 538 5.67 30.05 15.39
C ILE A 538 5.77 31.54 15.03
N TYR A 539 4.79 32.34 15.47
CA TYR A 539 4.77 33.79 15.30
C TYR A 539 5.36 34.56 16.51
N GLY A 540 6.19 33.91 17.33
CA GLY A 540 6.84 34.53 18.49
C GLY A 540 7.87 35.60 18.08
N PRO A 541 8.18 36.60 18.94
CA PRO A 541 8.93 37.80 18.56
C PRO A 541 10.39 37.54 18.14
N GLU A 542 10.97 36.41 18.54
CA GLU A 542 12.33 36.03 18.15
C GLU A 542 12.35 35.27 16.81
N LYS A 543 11.34 34.42 16.57
CA LYS A 543 11.14 33.75 15.27
C LYS A 543 10.69 34.72 14.19
N ALA A 544 9.82 35.68 14.55
CA ALA A 544 9.41 36.79 13.68
C ALA A 544 10.62 37.50 13.08
N LYS A 545 11.63 37.89 13.88
CA LYS A 545 12.87 38.52 13.37
C LYS A 545 13.61 37.67 12.34
N LEU A 546 13.63 36.34 12.51
CA LEU A 546 14.30 35.42 11.58
C LEU A 546 13.47 35.22 10.29
N THR A 547 12.15 35.20 10.39
CA THR A 547 11.21 35.16 9.27
C THR A 547 11.22 36.48 8.47
N ASP A 548 11.23 37.63 9.16
CA ASP A 548 11.38 38.96 8.58
C ASP A 548 12.71 39.07 7.83
N PHE A 549 13.81 38.58 8.42
CA PHE A 549 15.13 38.51 7.78
C PHE A 549 15.14 37.61 6.53
N LEU A 550 14.51 36.43 6.58
CA LEU A 550 14.36 35.56 5.40
C LEU A 550 13.55 36.24 4.29
N THR A 551 12.48 36.93 4.66
CA THR A 551 11.63 37.67 3.71
C THR A 551 12.37 38.85 3.10
N GLU A 552 13.14 39.61 3.91
CA GLU A 552 13.96 40.73 3.44
C GLU A 552 15.07 40.26 2.49
N LEU A 553 15.80 39.19 2.83
CA LEU A 553 16.79 38.59 1.93
C LEU A 553 16.15 38.14 0.61
N ALA A 554 14.99 37.48 0.66
CA ALA A 554 14.31 37.00 -0.53
C ALA A 554 13.75 38.12 -1.42
N ASP A 555 13.24 39.20 -0.83
CA ASP A 555 12.82 40.39 -1.57
C ASP A 555 14.02 41.12 -2.20
N GLN A 556 15.17 41.14 -1.51
CA GLN A 556 16.41 41.69 -2.06
C GLN A 556 16.95 40.84 -3.20
N ALA A 557 17.00 39.51 -3.06
CA ALA A 557 17.37 38.57 -4.13
C ALA A 557 16.45 38.70 -5.36
N SER A 558 15.13 38.81 -5.12
CA SER A 558 14.12 39.07 -6.14
C SER A 558 14.38 40.39 -6.88
N SER A 559 14.70 41.46 -6.14
CA SER A 559 15.05 42.77 -6.72
C SER A 559 16.32 42.75 -7.59
N THR A 560 17.26 41.83 -7.31
CA THR A 560 18.49 41.63 -8.09
C THR A 560 18.37 40.66 -9.27
N GLY A 561 17.18 40.05 -9.48
CA GLY A 561 16.88 39.21 -10.64
C GLY A 561 16.56 37.74 -10.33
N MET A 562 16.41 37.35 -9.06
CA MET A 562 16.08 35.97 -8.64
C MET A 562 14.65 35.90 -8.04
N PRO A 563 13.57 36.03 -8.85
CA PRO A 563 12.19 36.04 -8.34
C PRO A 563 11.78 34.73 -7.65
N GLU A 564 12.50 33.64 -7.92
CA GLU A 564 12.30 32.33 -7.32
C GLU A 564 12.64 32.30 -5.82
N ALA A 565 13.48 33.22 -5.32
CA ALA A 565 13.89 33.27 -3.92
C ALA A 565 12.70 33.55 -2.97
N LYS A 566 11.78 34.44 -3.36
CA LYS A 566 10.56 34.74 -2.58
C LYS A 566 9.63 33.53 -2.52
N LYS A 567 9.40 32.90 -3.67
CA LYS A 567 8.62 31.65 -3.78
C LYS A 567 9.20 30.52 -2.93
N LEU A 568 10.53 30.41 -2.85
CA LEU A 568 11.21 29.43 -2.01
C LEU A 568 10.94 29.70 -0.51
N VAL A 569 11.05 30.95 -0.05
CA VAL A 569 10.73 31.29 1.36
C VAL A 569 9.25 31.05 1.68
N ASP A 570 8.33 31.41 0.79
CA ASP A 570 6.90 31.14 0.95
C ASP A 570 6.60 29.62 1.04
N GLU A 571 7.25 28.80 0.20
CA GLU A 571 7.14 27.34 0.23
C GLU A 571 7.71 26.73 1.53
N LEU A 572 8.79 27.30 2.07
CA LEU A 572 9.42 26.83 3.31
C LEU A 572 8.54 27.11 4.54
N LEU A 573 8.00 28.32 4.67
CA LEU A 573 7.09 28.68 5.77
C LEU A 573 5.80 27.83 5.75
N LYS A 574 5.33 27.45 4.55
CA LYS A 574 4.21 26.52 4.40
C LYS A 574 4.55 25.09 4.86
N GLN A 575 5.71 24.56 4.45
CA GLN A 575 6.18 23.23 4.87
C GLN A 575 6.34 23.13 6.39
N GLU A 576 6.75 24.21 7.07
CA GLU A 576 6.88 24.28 8.52
C GLU A 576 5.53 24.18 9.25
N CYS A 577 4.51 24.92 8.77
CA CYS A 577 3.15 24.84 9.31
C CYS A 577 2.57 23.43 9.14
N GLU A 578 2.72 22.85 7.95
CA GLU A 578 2.29 21.47 7.65
C GLU A 578 3.02 20.45 8.55
N THR A 579 4.33 20.61 8.75
CA THR A 579 5.13 19.77 9.65
C THR A 579 4.67 19.89 11.10
N THR A 580 4.38 21.10 11.59
CA THR A 580 3.93 21.31 12.97
C THR A 580 2.58 20.66 13.25
N LEU A 581 1.60 20.82 12.34
CA LEU A 581 0.30 20.17 12.46
C LEU A 581 0.40 18.64 12.38
N TYR A 582 1.31 18.14 11.55
CA TYR A 582 1.61 16.72 11.44
C TYR A 582 2.17 16.15 12.76
N LEU A 583 3.07 16.87 13.44
CA LEU A 583 3.60 16.49 14.76
C LEU A 583 2.50 16.49 15.84
N LEU A 584 1.63 17.50 15.88
CA LEU A 584 0.50 17.51 16.82
C LEU A 584 -0.48 16.33 16.59
N ASN A 585 -0.61 15.88 15.34
CA ASN A 585 -1.40 14.71 14.96
C ASN A 585 -0.68 13.36 15.25
N SER A 586 0.65 13.30 15.20
CA SER A 586 1.40 12.06 15.50
C SER A 586 1.48 11.73 16.99
N VAL A 587 1.22 12.70 17.87
CA VAL A 587 1.11 12.51 19.33
C VAL A 587 -0.21 11.81 19.74
N PHE A 588 -1.18 11.65 18.83
CA PHE A 588 -2.40 10.87 19.11
C PHE A 588 -2.07 9.41 19.42
N GLY A 589 -2.61 8.88 20.52
CA GLY A 589 -2.42 7.49 20.94
C GLY A 589 -3.70 6.84 21.46
N THR A 590 -3.71 5.51 21.52
CA THR A 590 -4.78 4.73 22.15
C THR A 590 -4.23 3.60 23.03
N VAL A 591 -4.91 3.35 24.15
CA VAL A 591 -4.65 2.22 25.04
C VAL A 591 -5.89 1.35 25.08
N CYS A 592 -5.71 0.05 24.88
CA CYS A 592 -6.78 -0.95 24.92
C CYS A 592 -6.45 -2.02 25.97
N THR A 593 -7.42 -2.35 26.80
CA THR A 593 -7.31 -3.38 27.83
C THR A 593 -8.21 -4.58 27.51
N LEU A 594 -7.69 -5.80 27.71
CA LEU A 594 -8.39 -7.06 27.50
C LEU A 594 -8.17 -8.02 28.68
N GLU A 595 -9.23 -8.31 29.43
CA GLU A 595 -9.20 -9.35 30.45
C GLU A 595 -9.37 -10.75 29.82
N LEU A 596 -8.38 -11.63 29.98
CA LEU A 596 -8.41 -13.02 29.48
C LEU A 596 -8.11 -14.03 30.61
N PRO A 597 -8.83 -15.17 30.66
CA PRO A 597 -8.44 -16.32 31.47
C PRO A 597 -7.00 -16.80 31.18
N PRO A 598 -6.20 -17.22 32.17
CA PRO A 598 -4.78 -17.56 32.00
C PRO A 598 -4.50 -18.68 30.99
N ASP A 599 -5.42 -19.65 30.88
CA ASP A 599 -5.42 -20.75 29.92
C ASP A 599 -5.69 -20.28 28.48
N LEU A 600 -6.47 -19.21 28.30
CA LEU A 600 -6.70 -18.57 27.02
C LEU A 600 -5.56 -17.60 26.64
N LEU A 601 -4.94 -16.90 27.60
CA LEU A 601 -3.86 -15.93 27.38
C LEU A 601 -2.78 -16.45 26.40
N LYS A 602 -2.24 -17.65 26.65
CA LYS A 602 -1.17 -18.27 25.84
C LYS A 602 -1.60 -18.66 24.42
N LYS A 603 -2.91 -18.88 24.21
CA LYS A 603 -3.52 -19.15 22.90
C LYS A 603 -3.72 -17.84 22.13
N TYR A 604 -4.29 -16.82 22.77
CA TYR A 604 -4.51 -15.51 22.15
C TYR A 604 -3.18 -14.80 21.81
N GLN A 605 -2.15 -14.90 22.66
CA GLN A 605 -0.78 -14.43 22.35
C GLN A 605 -0.22 -15.00 21.03
N LYS A 606 -0.56 -16.25 20.66
CA LYS A 606 -0.07 -16.88 19.43
C LYS A 606 -0.95 -16.64 18.20
N THR A 607 -2.25 -16.36 18.39
CA THR A 607 -3.22 -16.34 17.28
C THR A 607 -3.81 -14.94 17.03
N MET A 608 -4.10 -14.18 18.08
CA MET A 608 -4.77 -12.88 17.99
C MET A 608 -3.77 -11.75 17.75
N LEU A 609 -2.64 -11.75 18.48
CA LEU A 609 -1.56 -10.78 18.32
C LEU A 609 -1.14 -10.63 16.85
N PRO A 610 -0.75 -11.70 16.12
CA PRO A 610 -0.34 -11.56 14.72
C PRO A 610 -1.44 -11.01 13.81
N MET A 611 -2.72 -11.20 14.13
CA MET A 611 -3.85 -10.66 13.35
C MET A 611 -4.09 -9.16 13.58
N PHE A 612 -3.66 -8.59 14.70
CA PHE A 612 -3.63 -7.13 14.86
C PHE A 612 -2.58 -6.52 13.93
N PHE A 613 -1.32 -6.95 13.99
CA PHE A 613 -0.24 -6.40 13.17
C PHE A 613 -0.35 -6.73 11.66
N ALA A 614 -0.56 -7.99 11.30
CA ALA A 614 -0.28 -8.47 9.94
C ALA A 614 -1.24 -7.96 8.85
N ARG A 615 -2.42 -7.44 9.21
CA ARG A 615 -3.36 -6.87 8.24
C ARG A 615 -3.26 -5.35 8.12
N ASP A 616 -2.88 -4.64 9.19
CA ASP A 616 -2.72 -3.19 9.13
C ASP A 616 -1.43 -2.81 8.38
N LEU A 617 -0.37 -3.61 8.53
CA LEU A 617 0.82 -3.63 7.65
C LEU A 617 0.51 -3.92 6.16
N ALA A 618 -0.69 -4.41 5.84
CA ALA A 618 -1.14 -4.76 4.49
C ALA A 618 -2.34 -3.92 4.00
N VAL A 619 -2.81 -2.96 4.81
CA VAL A 619 -3.88 -2.01 4.50
C VAL A 619 -3.35 -0.58 4.39
N THR A 620 -2.08 -0.36 4.73
CA THR A 620 -1.31 0.82 4.31
C THR A 620 -1.15 0.82 2.78
N ASP A 621 -2.14 1.39 2.11
CA ASP A 621 -2.20 1.66 0.67
C ASP A 621 -1.23 2.81 0.33
N LEU A 622 0.07 2.49 0.36
CA LEU A 622 1.18 3.42 0.23
C LEU A 622 1.40 3.86 -1.22
N TYR A 623 0.35 4.39 -1.85
CA TYR A 623 0.39 4.78 -3.25
C TYR A 623 0.96 6.19 -3.51
N ASP A 624 0.91 7.10 -2.52
CA ASP A 624 1.48 8.46 -2.61
C ASP A 624 2.32 8.91 -1.39
N GLU A 625 2.18 8.31 -0.20
CA GLU A 625 2.84 8.77 1.07
C GLU A 625 4.08 7.94 1.46
N VAL A 626 4.76 7.32 0.49
CA VAL A 626 5.86 6.35 0.69
C VAL A 626 7.10 6.94 1.39
N GLU A 627 7.35 8.23 1.24
CA GLU A 627 8.59 8.88 1.71
C GLU A 627 8.51 9.29 3.19
N ASP A 628 7.30 9.55 3.73
CA ASP A 628 7.08 9.73 5.17
C ASP A 628 6.89 8.40 5.91
N PHE A 629 6.30 7.38 5.27
CA PHE A 629 6.38 6.00 5.77
C PHE A 629 7.84 5.55 5.97
N LYS A 630 8.75 6.00 5.09
CA LYS A 630 10.21 5.80 5.20
C LYS A 630 10.92 6.71 6.23
N LYS A 631 10.28 7.73 6.79
CA LYS A 631 10.80 8.44 7.98
C LYS A 631 10.27 7.81 9.27
N GLN A 632 8.98 7.45 9.29
CA GLN A 632 8.30 6.93 10.49
C GLN A 632 8.67 5.49 10.87
N VAL A 633 9.21 4.69 9.94
CA VAL A 633 9.77 3.36 10.27
C VAL A 633 11.24 3.43 10.72
N VAL A 634 11.97 4.52 10.44
CA VAL A 634 13.44 4.43 10.28
C VAL A 634 14.30 5.00 11.42
N TYR A 635 13.88 6.03 12.16
CA TYR A 635 14.69 6.57 13.28
C TYR A 635 14.02 6.50 14.65
N GLY A 636 13.40 5.35 14.86
CA GLY A 636 13.26 4.79 16.19
C GLY A 636 12.78 3.36 16.06
N PHE A 637 13.70 2.42 16.30
CA PHE A 637 13.31 1.41 17.27
C PHE A 637 13.06 2.25 18.55
N ASP A 638 14.07 2.75 19.25
CA ASP A 638 13.94 4.09 19.84
C ASP A 638 12.96 4.25 21.03
N SER A 639 12.04 5.21 20.93
CA SER A 639 10.76 5.23 21.68
C SER A 639 10.78 5.48 23.21
N LEU A 640 11.10 4.51 24.10
CA LEU A 640 10.64 4.50 25.53
C LEU A 640 11.18 5.62 26.45
N SER A 641 12.09 6.48 25.99
CA SER A 641 13.04 7.16 26.86
C SER A 641 12.48 8.32 27.72
N SER A 642 11.32 8.18 28.37
CA SER A 642 10.58 9.34 28.87
C SER A 642 9.71 9.22 30.11
N LEU A 643 9.36 8.02 30.60
CA LEU A 643 8.51 7.91 31.81
C LEU A 643 9.17 8.47 33.09
N GLY A 644 10.43 8.92 33.02
CA GLY A 644 11.30 9.07 34.19
C GLY A 644 11.11 10.30 35.08
N SER A 645 10.56 11.41 34.58
CA SER A 645 10.35 12.63 35.40
C SER A 645 8.99 12.68 36.07
N ASP A 646 7.94 12.22 35.39
CA ASP A 646 6.56 12.43 35.82
C ASP A 646 5.99 11.22 36.60
N THR A 647 6.83 10.21 36.88
CA THR A 647 6.40 8.97 37.54
C THR A 647 6.16 9.16 39.04
N ARG A 648 4.92 9.53 39.35
CA ARG A 648 4.33 9.57 40.69
C ARG A 648 4.64 8.29 41.50
N LYS A 649 4.67 8.45 42.83
CA LYS A 649 4.89 7.37 43.82
C LYS A 649 4.02 6.12 43.58
N SER A 650 2.82 6.31 43.03
CA SER A 650 1.90 5.27 42.58
C SER A 650 2.49 4.27 41.57
N ILE A 651 3.13 4.75 40.51
CA ILE A 651 3.63 3.90 39.41
C ILE A 651 4.77 3.00 39.92
N ARG A 652 5.56 3.49 40.89
CA ARG A 652 6.64 2.73 41.55
C ARG A 652 6.12 1.49 42.30
N GLU A 653 4.91 1.53 42.85
CA GLU A 653 4.31 0.40 43.58
C GLU A 653 3.73 -0.67 42.63
N SER A 654 3.03 -0.26 41.56
CA SER A 654 2.44 -1.20 40.59
C SER A 654 3.48 -2.01 39.80
N LEU A 655 4.67 -1.45 39.58
CA LEU A 655 5.76 -2.12 38.85
C LEU A 655 6.62 -3.04 39.74
N ALA A 656 6.56 -2.88 41.06
CA ALA A 656 7.38 -3.65 42.01
C ALA A 656 6.86 -5.07 42.30
N HIS A 657 5.61 -5.39 41.92
CA HIS A 657 4.97 -6.69 42.20
C HIS A 657 4.37 -7.37 40.95
N PRO A 658 5.16 -7.67 39.90
CA PRO A 658 4.66 -8.20 38.63
C PRO A 658 3.88 -9.51 38.77
N GLU A 659 4.17 -10.33 39.79
CA GLU A 659 3.41 -11.53 40.16
C GLU A 659 1.94 -11.28 40.52
N LYS A 660 1.56 -10.07 40.94
CA LYS A 660 0.15 -9.70 41.22
C LYS A 660 -0.62 -9.24 39.98
N TYR A 661 0.06 -8.86 38.90
CA TYR A 661 -0.52 -8.01 37.85
C TYR A 661 -0.51 -8.59 36.42
N GLN A 662 -0.09 -9.85 36.22
CA GLN A 662 -0.05 -10.61 34.94
C GLN A 662 -0.08 -9.77 33.64
N LEU A 663 0.94 -8.92 33.47
CA LEU A 663 0.97 -7.93 32.39
C LEU A 663 1.56 -8.54 31.10
N THR A 664 0.72 -8.85 30.10
CA THR A 664 1.20 -8.97 28.71
C THR A 664 0.85 -7.70 27.95
N SER A 665 1.81 -6.80 27.79
CA SER A 665 1.66 -5.59 26.99
C SER A 665 2.38 -5.71 25.65
N LEU A 666 1.74 -5.24 24.57
CA LEU A 666 2.38 -5.07 23.26
C LEU A 666 2.09 -3.68 22.68
N PHE A 667 3.08 -3.13 22.00
CA PHE A 667 3.05 -1.80 21.40
C PHE A 667 3.03 -1.89 19.87
N GLU A 668 2.17 -1.11 19.21
CA GLU A 668 2.15 -0.96 17.75
C GLU A 668 2.73 0.40 17.33
N PRO A 669 3.96 0.44 16.76
CA PRO A 669 4.66 1.69 16.47
C PRO A 669 4.00 2.54 15.36
N ILE A 670 3.14 1.94 14.51
CA ILE A 670 2.54 2.62 13.35
C ILE A 670 1.31 3.48 13.74
N LYS A 671 0.63 3.15 14.85
CA LYS A 671 -0.63 3.79 15.26
C LYS A 671 -0.64 4.33 16.69
N GLY A 672 0.44 4.16 17.45
CA GLY A 672 0.46 4.53 18.87
C GLY A 672 -0.58 3.74 19.67
N MET A 673 -0.73 2.44 19.39
CA MET A 673 -1.64 1.56 20.12
C MET A 673 -0.87 0.72 21.16
N LEU A 674 -1.31 0.78 22.41
CA LEU A 674 -0.85 -0.10 23.49
C LEU A 674 -1.97 -1.09 23.83
N LEU A 675 -1.68 -2.39 23.69
CA LEU A 675 -2.60 -3.47 24.06
C LEU A 675 -2.12 -4.15 25.34
N PHE A 676 -2.93 -4.11 26.40
CA PHE A 676 -2.70 -4.81 27.66
C PHE A 676 -3.61 -6.04 27.78
N VAL A 677 -3.04 -7.17 28.19
CA VAL A 677 -3.76 -8.43 28.37
C VAL A 677 -3.50 -8.98 29.77
N GLY A 678 -4.57 -9.09 30.57
CA GLY A 678 -4.54 -9.31 32.03
C GLY A 678 -4.97 -8.05 32.81
N ARG A 679 -5.71 -8.20 33.92
CA ARG A 679 -6.42 -7.09 34.62
C ARG A 679 -6.10 -7.00 36.11
N THR A 680 -6.06 -5.77 36.62
CA THR A 680 -6.46 -5.39 37.99
C THR A 680 -7.09 -3.99 37.97
N GLU A 681 -8.00 -3.68 38.91
CA GLU A 681 -8.65 -2.36 39.00
C GLU A 681 -7.66 -1.19 39.25
N GLU A 682 -6.48 -1.47 39.82
CA GLU A 682 -5.44 -0.48 40.07
C GLU A 682 -4.77 0.05 38.79
N MET A 683 -4.72 -0.76 37.73
CA MET A 683 -4.26 -0.31 36.40
C MET A 683 -5.30 0.59 35.73
N GLU A 684 -6.60 0.25 35.83
CA GLU A 684 -7.69 1.05 35.25
C GLU A 684 -7.69 2.50 35.77
N GLY A 685 -7.51 2.68 37.09
CA GLY A 685 -7.42 4.01 37.71
C GLY A 685 -6.17 4.83 37.33
N ARG A 686 -5.24 4.25 36.55
CA ARG A 686 -3.93 4.84 36.22
C ARG A 686 -3.63 4.84 34.71
N ILE A 687 -4.60 4.53 33.84
CA ILE A 687 -4.39 4.49 32.38
C ILE A 687 -3.94 5.87 31.82
N GLY A 688 -4.43 6.97 32.41
CA GLY A 688 -4.03 8.34 32.06
C GLY A 688 -2.51 8.57 32.10
N ASP A 689 -1.81 7.96 33.07
CA ASP A 689 -0.38 8.17 33.32
C ASP A 689 0.50 7.66 32.15
N PHE A 690 0.01 6.71 31.35
CA PHE A 690 0.72 6.17 30.18
C PHE A 690 0.71 7.10 28.95
N GLY A 691 -0.12 8.15 28.95
CA GLY A 691 -0.23 9.07 27.82
C GLY A 691 1.08 9.83 27.49
N SER A 692 1.92 10.05 28.50
CA SER A 692 3.25 10.68 28.39
C SER A 692 4.23 9.94 27.48
N LEU A 693 4.05 8.63 27.28
CA LEU A 693 4.89 7.80 26.42
C LEU A 693 4.83 8.22 24.94
N PHE A 694 3.64 8.53 24.45
CA PHE A 694 3.40 8.84 23.04
C PHE A 694 4.03 10.18 22.62
N LEU A 695 4.08 11.16 23.55
CA LEU A 695 4.66 12.49 23.30
C LEU A 695 6.18 12.41 23.06
N CYS A 696 6.91 11.75 23.95
CA CYS A 696 8.37 11.80 23.95
C CYS A 696 9.02 10.81 22.97
N GLN A 697 8.35 9.70 22.64
CA GLN A 697 8.74 8.86 21.51
C GLN A 697 8.88 9.68 20.22
N THR A 698 7.86 10.50 19.96
CA THR A 698 7.81 11.40 18.79
C THR A 698 8.94 12.41 18.82
N TRP A 699 9.30 12.94 20.00
CA TRP A 699 10.35 13.95 20.15
C TRP A 699 11.76 13.42 19.79
N TYR A 700 12.17 12.25 20.28
CA TYR A 700 13.54 11.76 20.08
C TYR A 700 13.88 11.45 18.62
N GLY A 701 13.05 10.65 17.95
CA GLY A 701 13.30 10.28 16.55
C GLY A 701 13.21 11.47 15.61
N TYR A 702 12.34 12.43 15.92
CA TYR A 702 12.22 13.67 15.16
C TYR A 702 13.42 14.61 15.37
N MET A 703 13.88 14.80 16.62
CA MET A 703 15.04 15.63 16.94
C MET A 703 16.34 15.06 16.36
N ASP A 704 16.54 13.74 16.43
CA ASP A 704 17.68 13.07 15.77
C ASP A 704 17.63 13.25 14.25
N ASN A 705 16.46 13.10 13.62
CA ASN A 705 16.31 13.35 12.19
C ASN A 705 16.60 14.81 11.81
N ILE A 706 16.06 15.81 12.53
CA ILE A 706 16.38 17.22 12.27
C ILE A 706 17.88 17.46 12.45
N LEU A 707 18.48 17.03 13.58
CA LEU A 707 19.90 17.27 13.85
C LEU A 707 20.80 16.62 12.80
N ARG A 708 20.50 15.39 12.36
CA ARG A 708 21.23 14.73 11.26
C ARG A 708 21.04 15.47 9.94
N GLU A 709 19.83 15.91 9.60
CA GLU A 709 19.55 16.66 8.36
C GLU A 709 20.28 18.02 8.37
N THR A 710 20.20 18.75 9.49
CA THR A 710 20.90 20.03 9.72
C THR A 710 22.41 19.84 9.69
N ASN A 711 22.97 18.83 10.37
CA ASN A 711 24.41 18.54 10.36
C ASN A 711 24.91 18.07 8.99
N PHE A 712 24.13 17.27 8.27
CA PHE A 712 24.45 16.86 6.90
C PHE A 712 24.46 18.06 5.96
N THR A 713 23.46 18.94 6.07
CA THR A 713 23.35 20.13 5.22
C THR A 713 24.43 21.14 5.55
N LEU A 714 24.68 21.46 6.82
CA LEU A 714 25.81 22.29 7.26
C LEU A 714 27.17 21.71 6.84
N SER A 715 27.36 20.38 6.91
CA SER A 715 28.60 19.75 6.45
C SER A 715 28.76 19.80 4.93
N SER A 716 27.66 19.72 4.17
CA SER A 716 27.66 19.83 2.71
C SER A 716 27.92 21.26 2.25
N ILE A 717 27.22 22.23 2.84
CA ILE A 717 27.45 23.67 2.71
C ILE A 717 28.91 24.00 3.08
N GLY A 718 29.43 23.47 4.19
CA GLY A 718 30.81 23.66 4.65
C GLY A 718 31.90 23.13 3.71
N ARG A 719 31.56 22.32 2.69
CA ARG A 719 32.51 21.85 1.65
C ARG A 719 32.60 22.78 0.43
N LEU A 720 31.67 23.72 0.26
CA LEU A 720 31.68 24.62 -0.89
C LEU A 720 32.83 25.64 -0.79
N ALA A 721 33.59 25.79 -1.88
CA ALA A 721 34.65 26.78 -1.99
C ALA A 721 34.05 28.20 -2.01
N LEU A 722 34.31 28.96 -0.94
CA LEU A 722 33.50 30.11 -0.54
C LEU A 722 33.77 31.42 -1.29
N LEU A 723 34.96 31.61 -1.89
CA LEU A 723 35.31 32.58 -2.95
C LEU A 723 36.85 32.60 -3.15
N ARG A 724 37.32 32.92 -4.36
CA ARG A 724 38.72 33.28 -4.65
C ARG A 724 38.83 34.80 -4.88
N LYS A 725 40.01 35.39 -4.58
CA LYS A 725 40.29 36.82 -4.85
C LYS A 725 39.99 37.26 -6.29
N LYS A 726 40.15 36.35 -7.27
CA LYS A 726 39.82 36.59 -8.68
C LYS A 726 38.31 36.70 -8.94
N GLU A 727 37.49 35.93 -8.23
CA GLU A 727 36.02 35.95 -8.33
C GLU A 727 35.46 37.23 -7.70
N LEU A 728 36.00 37.65 -6.53
CA LEU A 728 35.75 38.97 -5.93
C LEU A 728 36.10 40.15 -6.86
N SER A 729 37.08 39.99 -7.75
CA SER A 729 37.44 41.03 -8.75
C SER A 729 36.48 41.11 -9.94
N MET A 730 35.57 40.15 -10.11
CA MET A 730 34.59 40.09 -11.22
C MET A 730 33.21 40.66 -10.85
N MET A 731 32.83 40.63 -9.56
CA MET A 731 31.60 41.25 -9.04
C MET A 731 31.55 42.76 -9.30
N LYS A 732 30.34 43.34 -9.39
CA LYS A 732 30.10 44.79 -9.49
C LYS A 732 30.19 45.47 -8.11
N ASP A 733 30.40 46.79 -8.10
CA ASP A 733 30.60 47.55 -6.85
C ASP A 733 29.33 47.60 -5.96
N GLY A 734 28.14 47.63 -6.57
CA GLY A 734 26.86 47.49 -5.86
C GLY A 734 26.66 46.09 -5.24
N GLU A 735 27.06 45.03 -5.97
CA GLU A 735 26.94 43.63 -5.51
C GLU A 735 27.81 43.36 -4.28
N LEU A 736 29.06 43.86 -4.29
CA LEU A 736 29.95 43.81 -3.11
C LEU A 736 29.39 44.56 -1.90
N THR A 737 28.60 45.61 -2.14
CA THR A 737 28.00 46.45 -1.08
C THR A 737 26.82 45.78 -0.42
N LEU A 738 25.94 45.14 -1.21
CA LEU A 738 24.84 44.34 -0.69
C LEU A 738 25.38 43.15 0.11
N LEU A 739 26.30 42.37 -0.50
CA LEU A 739 26.88 41.17 0.11
C LEU A 739 27.54 41.44 1.48
N ARG A 740 28.25 42.56 1.64
CA ARG A 740 28.85 42.95 2.92
C ARG A 740 27.80 43.20 4.01
N ARG A 741 26.70 43.85 3.68
CA ARG A 741 25.62 44.16 4.62
C ARG A 741 24.93 42.87 5.06
N ASP A 742 24.56 42.03 4.10
CA ASP A 742 23.78 40.81 4.37
C ASP A 742 24.56 39.81 5.25
N ILE A 743 25.88 39.65 5.00
CA ILE A 743 26.77 38.85 5.87
C ILE A 743 26.88 39.46 7.29
N SER A 744 26.85 40.79 7.41
CA SER A 744 26.95 41.45 8.73
C SER A 744 25.70 41.23 9.57
N ILE A 745 24.51 41.40 8.98
CA ILE A 745 23.21 41.13 9.64
C ILE A 745 23.13 39.66 10.06
N PHE A 746 23.56 38.72 9.21
CA PHE A 746 23.58 37.31 9.57
C PHE A 746 24.45 37.03 10.81
N LEU A 747 25.66 37.60 10.87
CA LEU A 747 26.58 37.41 12.00
C LEU A 747 26.03 38.01 13.31
N GLU A 748 25.22 39.07 13.26
CA GLU A 748 24.54 39.64 14.44
C GLU A 748 23.50 38.68 15.05
N THR A 749 22.94 37.74 14.26
CA THR A 749 22.00 36.71 14.76
C THR A 749 22.67 35.50 15.42
N GLN A 750 24.00 35.35 15.30
CA GLN A 750 24.75 34.19 15.80
C GLN A 750 24.55 33.88 17.30
N PRO A 751 24.52 34.86 18.23
CA PRO A 751 24.37 34.58 19.65
C PRO A 751 23.01 33.92 19.97
N PHE A 752 21.95 34.38 19.32
CA PHE A 752 20.59 33.87 19.50
C PHE A 752 20.48 32.39 19.12
N VAL A 753 20.98 32.02 17.94
CA VAL A 753 21.00 30.62 17.47
C VAL A 753 21.82 29.75 18.43
N SER A 754 22.95 30.26 18.92
CA SER A 754 23.83 29.54 19.83
C SER A 754 23.17 29.27 21.20
N GLU A 755 22.43 30.24 21.73
CA GLU A 755 21.65 30.09 22.97
C GLU A 755 20.49 29.11 22.79
N PHE A 756 19.79 29.14 21.66
CA PHE A 756 18.68 28.24 21.36
C PHE A 756 19.13 26.77 21.24
N VAL A 757 20.23 26.50 20.54
CA VAL A 757 20.82 25.15 20.46
C VAL A 757 21.21 24.66 21.87
N LYS A 758 21.81 25.53 22.70
CA LYS A 758 22.18 25.20 24.09
C LYS A 758 20.97 24.85 24.95
N LYS A 759 19.88 25.63 24.90
CA LYS A 759 18.62 25.31 25.62
C LYS A 759 18.03 23.98 25.14
N SER A 760 18.10 23.70 23.84
CA SER A 760 17.64 22.42 23.27
C SER A 760 18.48 21.24 23.76
N GLU A 761 19.80 21.39 23.87
CA GLU A 761 20.69 20.38 24.44
C GLU A 761 20.42 20.18 25.94
N GLU A 762 20.22 21.24 26.72
CA GLU A 762 19.89 21.17 28.15
C GLU A 762 18.57 20.41 28.40
N GLN A 763 17.52 20.71 27.63
CA GLN A 763 16.24 19.97 27.68
C GLN A 763 16.41 18.49 27.29
N PHE A 764 17.27 18.19 26.31
CA PHE A 764 17.58 16.82 25.92
C PHE A 764 18.35 16.05 27.02
N GLN A 765 19.36 16.66 27.64
CA GLN A 765 20.12 16.04 28.75
C GLN A 765 19.20 15.73 29.94
N TYR A 766 18.25 16.62 30.25
CA TYR A 766 17.22 16.39 31.26
C TYR A 766 16.37 15.16 30.92
N ALA A 767 15.81 15.09 29.71
CA ALA A 767 15.01 13.94 29.27
C ALA A 767 15.79 12.61 29.32
N VAL A 768 17.06 12.60 28.89
CA VAL A 768 17.94 11.42 28.99
C VAL A 768 18.21 11.01 30.43
N GLN A 769 18.42 11.97 31.33
CA GLN A 769 18.68 11.68 32.75
C GLN A 769 17.44 11.07 33.42
N ASN A 770 16.28 11.71 33.23
CA ASN A 770 14.99 11.17 33.67
C ASN A 770 14.85 9.71 33.25
N MET A 771 15.16 9.40 31.99
CA MET A 771 15.03 8.03 31.51
C MET A 771 15.97 7.04 32.17
N ARG A 772 17.24 7.40 32.38
CA ARG A 772 18.17 6.53 33.11
C ARG A 772 17.65 6.19 34.50
N ASP A 773 16.89 7.09 35.11
CA ASP A 773 16.26 6.84 36.40
C ASP A 773 15.04 5.93 36.26
N LEU A 774 14.19 6.06 35.23
CA LEU A 774 13.16 5.03 34.93
C LEU A 774 13.78 3.63 34.74
N GLU A 775 14.81 3.53 33.91
CA GLU A 775 15.49 2.27 33.56
C GLU A 775 16.00 1.53 34.81
N LYS A 776 16.45 2.28 35.83
CA LYS A 776 16.83 1.72 37.14
C LYS A 776 15.62 1.17 37.92
N HIS A 777 14.49 1.88 37.92
CA HIS A 777 13.28 1.51 38.67
C HIS A 777 12.47 0.38 38.00
N LEU A 778 12.68 0.12 36.71
CA LEU A 778 11.98 -0.92 35.93
C LEU A 778 12.70 -2.28 35.86
N LYS A 779 13.87 -2.43 36.49
CA LYS A 779 14.60 -3.71 36.49
C LYS A 779 13.86 -4.77 37.33
N PRO A 780 13.42 -5.90 36.76
CA PRO A 780 12.63 -6.88 37.50
C PRO A 780 13.49 -7.65 38.52
N THR A 781 12.91 -7.88 39.70
CA THR A 781 13.50 -8.65 40.81
C THR A 781 13.30 -10.16 40.72
N SER A 782 12.64 -10.68 39.66
CA SER A 782 12.28 -12.10 39.53
C SER A 782 12.35 -12.59 38.07
N PRO A 783 12.24 -13.90 37.78
CA PRO A 783 12.56 -14.47 36.45
C PRO A 783 11.58 -14.10 35.32
N TYR A 784 10.50 -13.38 35.60
CA TYR A 784 9.54 -12.94 34.60
C TYR A 784 10.05 -11.70 33.85
N LYS A 785 10.70 -11.92 32.70
CA LYS A 785 11.10 -10.84 31.78
C LYS A 785 9.87 -10.11 31.24
N VAL A 786 9.59 -8.92 31.76
CA VAL A 786 8.60 -8.00 31.18
C VAL A 786 9.08 -7.61 29.77
N GLY A 787 8.41 -8.16 28.75
CA GLY A 787 8.82 -8.06 27.35
C GLY A 787 8.77 -6.62 26.83
N LEU A 788 7.66 -5.91 27.08
CA LEU A 788 7.45 -4.53 26.61
C LEU A 788 8.58 -3.60 27.04
N VAL A 789 8.94 -3.59 28.32
CA VAL A 789 9.94 -2.64 28.84
C VAL A 789 11.32 -2.92 28.25
N ASN A 790 11.76 -4.19 28.23
CA ASN A 790 13.07 -4.53 27.66
C ASN A 790 13.11 -4.35 26.14
N SER A 791 12.00 -4.67 25.44
CA SER A 791 11.84 -4.34 24.04
C SER A 791 12.02 -2.85 23.89
N ILE A 792 11.13 -2.01 24.42
CA ILE A 792 11.15 -0.56 24.14
C ILE A 792 12.42 0.13 24.72
N LEU A 793 13.16 -0.45 25.67
CA LEU A 793 14.49 0.00 26.13
C LEU A 793 15.67 -0.42 25.23
N ALA A 794 15.68 -1.63 24.68
CA ALA A 794 16.73 -2.07 23.74
C ALA A 794 16.53 -1.47 22.35
N ILE A 795 15.25 -1.21 22.08
CA ILE A 795 14.73 -0.22 21.18
C ILE A 795 15.35 1.14 21.60
N ASN A 796 15.17 1.69 22.82
CA ASN A 796 15.79 2.97 23.23
C ASN A 796 17.25 2.95 23.72
N LYS A 797 18.20 2.95 22.80
CA LYS A 797 19.62 3.05 23.15
C LYS A 797 20.47 3.81 22.14
N GLU A 798 20.26 3.59 20.84
CA GLU A 798 21.09 4.15 19.78
C GLU A 798 20.88 5.67 19.63
N ASN A 799 19.64 6.14 19.61
CA ASN A 799 19.34 7.58 19.51
C ASN A 799 19.84 8.35 20.75
N LYS A 800 19.69 7.74 21.94
CA LYS A 800 20.15 8.27 23.23
C LYS A 800 21.68 8.41 23.31
N GLU A 801 22.42 7.52 22.66
CA GLU A 801 23.90 7.57 22.58
C GLU A 801 24.40 8.54 21.49
N ASN A 802 23.68 8.68 20.37
CA ASN A 802 24.10 9.50 19.23
C ASN A 802 23.75 11.00 19.34
N LEU A 803 22.59 11.36 19.91
CA LEU A 803 22.12 12.75 19.98
C LEU A 803 23.12 13.77 20.59
N PRO A 804 23.83 13.50 21.71
CA PRO A 804 24.84 14.44 22.23
C PRO A 804 26.00 14.67 21.26
N HIS A 805 26.38 13.66 20.47
CA HIS A 805 27.39 13.81 19.43
C HIS A 805 26.89 14.74 18.32
N GLU A 806 25.62 14.59 17.91
CA GLU A 806 25.03 15.44 16.87
C GLU A 806 24.80 16.89 17.33
N PHE A 807 24.47 17.16 18.60
CA PHE A 807 24.50 18.52 19.17
C PHE A 807 25.91 19.13 19.16
N LYS A 808 26.92 18.38 19.63
CA LYS A 808 28.32 18.82 19.60
C LYS A 808 28.83 19.06 18.18
N ARG A 809 28.38 18.26 17.21
CA ARG A 809 28.66 18.40 15.80
C ARG A 809 27.99 19.64 15.20
N LEU A 810 26.74 19.93 15.58
CA LEU A 810 26.02 21.15 15.20
C LEU A 810 26.77 22.39 15.67
N HIS A 811 27.10 22.46 16.96
CA HIS A 811 27.91 23.54 17.52
C HIS A 811 29.24 23.73 16.78
N LYS A 812 29.97 22.64 16.50
CA LYS A 812 31.24 22.70 15.76
C LYS A 812 31.05 23.21 14.32
N LEU A 813 30.12 22.62 13.56
CA LEU A 813 29.89 22.98 12.16
C LEU A 813 29.39 24.43 12.03
N TYR A 814 28.50 24.87 12.92
CA TYR A 814 27.99 26.23 12.94
C TYR A 814 29.09 27.24 13.31
N ALA A 815 29.91 26.97 14.32
CA ALA A 815 31.03 27.86 14.68
C ALA A 815 32.11 27.94 13.59
N GLU A 816 32.48 26.82 12.98
CA GLU A 816 33.41 26.79 11.83
C GLU A 816 32.84 27.59 10.65
N PHE A 817 31.54 27.49 10.43
CA PHE A 817 30.83 28.20 9.38
C PHE A 817 30.82 29.73 9.62
N CYS A 818 30.45 30.20 10.82
CA CYS A 818 30.44 31.63 11.15
C CYS A 818 31.84 32.26 10.98
N SER A 819 32.90 31.55 11.40
CA SER A 819 34.28 31.99 11.19
C SER A 819 34.64 32.14 9.70
N ARG A 820 34.14 31.25 8.83
CA ARG A 820 34.35 31.35 7.37
C ARG A 820 33.59 32.52 6.75
N LEU A 821 32.35 32.80 7.16
CA LEU A 821 31.63 34.00 6.70
C LEU A 821 32.35 35.29 7.12
N GLU A 822 32.89 35.34 8.33
CA GLU A 822 33.67 36.50 8.78
C GLU A 822 34.94 36.73 7.93
N GLN A 823 35.62 35.66 7.51
CA GLN A 823 36.73 35.76 6.56
C GLN A 823 36.27 36.34 5.20
N VAL A 824 35.10 35.93 4.70
CA VAL A 824 34.52 36.48 3.45
C VAL A 824 34.16 37.96 3.63
N ARG A 825 33.51 38.35 4.73
CA ARG A 825 33.20 39.75 5.07
C ARG A 825 34.45 40.64 5.01
N ASN A 826 35.56 40.16 5.56
CA ASN A 826 36.83 40.88 5.60
C ASN A 826 37.46 40.98 4.19
N GLN A 827 37.37 39.93 3.36
CA GLN A 827 37.84 39.96 1.97
C GLN A 827 37.02 40.93 1.08
N VAL A 828 35.68 40.89 1.19
CA VAL A 828 34.77 41.81 0.47
C VAL A 828 35.10 43.26 0.85
N SER A 829 35.22 43.54 2.16
CA SER A 829 35.52 44.89 2.67
C SER A 829 36.85 45.44 2.12
N SER A 830 37.90 44.62 2.11
CA SER A 830 39.22 45.00 1.56
C SER A 830 39.17 45.32 0.06
N GLU A 831 38.35 44.61 -0.72
CA GLU A 831 38.25 44.84 -2.16
C GLU A 831 37.44 46.10 -2.49
N GLN A 832 36.35 46.36 -1.77
CA GLN A 832 35.57 47.60 -1.91
C GLN A 832 36.43 48.86 -1.71
N GLU A 833 37.30 48.88 -0.70
CA GLU A 833 38.15 50.04 -0.40
C GLU A 833 39.10 50.38 -1.56
N LYS A 834 39.73 49.38 -2.19
CA LYS A 834 40.61 49.57 -3.36
C LYS A 834 39.84 50.17 -4.55
N ARG A 835 38.63 49.67 -4.81
CA ARG A 835 37.83 50.12 -5.96
C ARG A 835 37.30 51.55 -5.78
N LYS A 836 36.90 51.92 -4.56
CA LYS A 836 36.47 53.28 -4.19
C LYS A 836 37.53 54.34 -4.53
N VAL A 837 38.81 54.05 -4.26
CA VAL A 837 39.94 54.94 -4.63
C VAL A 837 40.03 55.12 -6.15
N THR A 838 39.81 54.06 -6.93
CA THR A 838 39.91 54.09 -8.40
C THR A 838 38.76 54.87 -9.04
N PHE A 839 37.54 54.74 -8.52
CA PHE A 839 36.37 55.50 -8.97
C PHE A 839 36.55 57.01 -8.76
N LEU A 840 37.00 57.43 -7.57
CA LEU A 840 37.25 58.84 -7.25
C LEU A 840 38.25 59.49 -8.22
N ARG A 841 39.30 58.75 -8.62
CA ARG A 841 40.28 59.21 -9.62
C ARG A 841 39.66 59.39 -11.02
N LYS A 842 38.77 58.48 -11.47
CA LYS A 842 38.08 58.61 -12.76
C LYS A 842 37.09 59.78 -12.77
N ARG A 843 36.29 59.94 -11.71
CA ARG A 843 35.33 61.05 -11.56
C ARG A 843 36.02 62.41 -11.67
N LYS A 844 37.18 62.58 -11.01
CA LYS A 844 37.98 63.81 -11.08
C LYS A 844 38.46 64.13 -12.51
N LYS A 845 38.88 63.12 -13.29
CA LYS A 845 39.31 63.33 -14.69
C LYS A 845 38.18 63.80 -15.60
N MET A 846 36.97 63.24 -15.47
CA MET A 846 35.82 63.66 -16.29
C MET A 846 35.46 65.12 -16.03
N LEU A 847 35.33 65.52 -14.75
CA LEU A 847 34.99 66.89 -14.37
C LEU A 847 35.99 67.92 -14.93
N ASN A 848 37.28 67.58 -14.98
CA ASN A 848 38.31 68.44 -15.58
C ASN A 848 38.21 68.59 -17.11
N LEU A 849 37.49 67.72 -17.82
CA LEU A 849 37.35 67.76 -19.28
C LEU A 849 36.20 68.67 -19.74
N TYR A 850 35.18 68.88 -18.89
CA TYR A 850 33.99 69.67 -19.24
C TYR A 850 34.26 71.10 -19.76
N PRO A 851 35.24 71.87 -19.24
CA PRO A 851 35.51 73.22 -19.76
C PRO A 851 35.81 73.26 -21.26
N PHE A 852 36.55 72.26 -21.79
CA PHE A 852 36.82 72.16 -23.23
C PHE A 852 35.55 71.87 -24.05
N VAL A 853 34.68 71.00 -23.54
CA VAL A 853 33.39 70.66 -24.16
C VAL A 853 32.48 71.89 -24.21
N ALA A 854 32.46 72.70 -23.14
CA ALA A 854 31.71 73.94 -23.06
C ALA A 854 32.24 75.01 -24.04
N VAL A 855 33.56 75.22 -24.13
CA VAL A 855 34.16 76.18 -25.08
C VAL A 855 33.85 75.78 -26.53
N LEU A 856 34.02 74.51 -26.89
CA LEU A 856 33.71 74.02 -28.24
C LEU A 856 32.21 74.20 -28.60
N SER A 857 31.33 74.03 -27.62
CA SER A 857 29.89 74.27 -27.77
C SER A 857 29.56 75.73 -28.08
N ILE A 858 30.22 76.68 -27.41
CA ILE A 858 30.03 78.12 -27.61
C ILE A 858 30.47 78.53 -29.01
N ILE A 859 31.62 78.04 -29.49
CA ILE A 859 32.15 78.35 -30.83
C ILE A 859 31.18 77.89 -31.92
N LEU A 860 30.65 76.67 -31.83
CA LEU A 860 29.69 76.13 -32.78
C LEU A 860 28.33 76.87 -32.74
N PHE A 861 27.90 77.31 -31.55
CA PHE A 861 26.68 78.10 -31.38
C PHE A 861 26.80 79.49 -32.04
N LEU A 862 27.93 80.18 -31.86
CA LEU A 862 28.21 81.47 -32.49
C LEU A 862 28.33 81.35 -34.03
N ALA A 863 28.95 80.29 -34.53
CA ALA A 863 28.99 80.00 -35.97
C ALA A 863 27.59 79.78 -36.55
N GLY A 864 26.69 79.12 -35.80
CA GLY A 864 25.28 78.95 -36.18
C GLY A 864 24.49 80.27 -36.24
N LEU A 865 24.76 81.21 -35.33
CA LEU A 865 24.13 82.54 -35.32
C LEU A 865 24.52 83.40 -36.54
N LEU A 866 25.76 83.30 -37.00
CA LEU A 866 26.28 84.14 -38.10
C LEU A 866 25.70 83.79 -39.49
N TRP A 867 25.16 82.58 -39.68
CA TRP A 867 24.76 82.07 -41.00
C TRP A 867 23.25 82.13 -41.30
N ILE A 868 22.47 82.81 -40.46
CA ILE A 868 20.99 82.78 -40.46
C ILE A 868 20.34 83.33 -41.75
N SER A 869 21.03 84.17 -42.52
CA SER A 869 20.43 84.95 -43.61
C SER A 869 20.21 84.22 -44.96
N SER A 870 20.77 83.03 -45.19
CA SER A 870 20.71 82.39 -46.53
C SER A 870 20.42 80.88 -46.58
N LEU A 871 20.68 80.10 -45.52
CA LEU A 871 20.28 78.69 -45.45
C LEU A 871 19.74 78.31 -44.06
N HIS A 872 18.41 78.20 -43.95
CA HIS A 872 17.73 77.79 -42.71
C HIS A 872 18.16 76.40 -42.19
N TYR A 873 18.59 75.49 -43.08
CA TYR A 873 18.96 74.12 -42.68
C TYR A 873 20.35 74.01 -42.03
N ALA A 874 21.33 74.80 -42.45
CA ALA A 874 22.71 74.69 -41.98
C ALA A 874 22.86 75.19 -40.52
N THR A 875 22.15 76.25 -40.17
CA THR A 875 22.13 76.80 -38.80
C THR A 875 21.44 75.85 -37.83
N ILE A 876 20.30 75.25 -38.21
CA ILE A 876 19.61 74.22 -37.44
C ILE A 876 20.56 73.03 -37.16
N LEU A 877 21.30 72.55 -38.15
CA LEU A 877 22.27 71.46 -37.98
C LEU A 877 23.37 71.79 -36.96
N LEU A 878 23.89 73.03 -36.94
CA LEU A 878 24.90 73.45 -35.96
C LEU A 878 24.33 73.51 -34.53
N PHE A 879 23.13 74.07 -34.33
CA PHE A 879 22.49 74.09 -33.01
C PHE A 879 22.15 72.69 -32.51
N VAL A 880 21.70 71.79 -33.39
CA VAL A 880 21.49 70.37 -33.07
C VAL A 880 22.82 69.69 -32.70
N GLY A 881 23.91 70.00 -33.40
CA GLY A 881 25.25 69.49 -33.07
C GLY A 881 25.73 69.89 -31.67
N VAL A 882 25.51 71.14 -31.26
CA VAL A 882 25.81 71.63 -29.90
C VAL A 882 24.99 70.88 -28.84
N ALA A 883 23.68 70.72 -29.07
CA ALA A 883 22.82 69.97 -28.17
C ALA A 883 23.27 68.51 -28.01
N LEU A 884 23.61 67.83 -29.11
CA LEU A 884 24.13 66.46 -29.08
C LEU A 884 25.46 66.33 -28.34
N LEU A 885 26.38 67.31 -28.47
CA LEU A 885 27.67 67.31 -27.76
C LEU A 885 27.48 67.42 -26.23
N GLN A 886 26.58 68.30 -25.78
CA GLN A 886 26.30 68.46 -24.34
C GLN A 886 25.54 67.27 -23.77
N VAL A 887 24.52 66.77 -24.47
CA VAL A 887 23.75 65.58 -24.07
C VAL A 887 24.66 64.35 -23.98
N SER A 888 25.58 64.16 -24.93
CA SER A 888 26.51 63.01 -24.91
C SER A 888 27.53 63.07 -23.77
N TYR A 889 28.09 64.24 -23.43
CA TYR A 889 28.98 64.37 -22.27
C TYR A 889 28.25 64.08 -20.95
N TRP A 890 27.07 64.68 -20.74
CA TRP A 890 26.33 64.50 -19.49
C TRP A 890 25.76 63.09 -19.33
N THR A 891 25.34 62.43 -20.42
CA THR A 891 25.01 61.00 -20.38
C THR A 891 26.23 60.14 -20.05
N LEU A 892 27.41 60.39 -20.63
CA LEU A 892 28.66 59.69 -20.25
C LEU A 892 29.01 59.84 -18.76
N TYR A 893 28.89 61.05 -18.19
CA TYR A 893 29.11 61.28 -16.76
C TYR A 893 28.04 60.57 -15.90
N PHE A 894 26.77 60.62 -16.31
CA PHE A 894 25.67 59.91 -15.64
C PHE A 894 25.87 58.39 -15.66
N PHE A 895 26.27 57.81 -16.80
CA PHE A 895 26.59 56.38 -16.91
C PHE A 895 27.78 55.99 -16.01
N LEU A 896 28.83 56.82 -15.92
CA LEU A 896 29.94 56.59 -15.00
C LEU A 896 29.48 56.57 -13.53
N HIS A 897 28.63 57.52 -13.13
CA HIS A 897 28.12 57.60 -11.75
C HIS A 897 27.15 56.46 -11.43
N LYS A 898 26.20 56.19 -12.33
CA LYS A 898 25.23 55.09 -12.20
C LYS A 898 25.92 53.73 -12.11
N SER A 899 26.95 53.49 -12.92
CA SER A 899 27.71 52.23 -12.93
C SER A 899 28.31 51.85 -11.55
N PHE A 900 28.68 52.82 -10.73
CA PHE A 900 29.27 52.56 -9.40
C PHE A 900 28.23 52.17 -8.33
N ASN A 901 27.03 52.75 -8.39
CA ASN A 901 25.99 52.58 -7.36
C ASN A 901 24.89 51.58 -7.74
N ASN A 902 24.77 51.19 -9.02
CA ASN A 902 23.64 50.44 -9.53
C ASN A 902 23.97 48.95 -9.64
N VAL A 903 23.27 48.11 -8.87
CA VAL A 903 23.28 46.65 -9.10
C VAL A 903 22.72 46.37 -10.50
N GLY A 904 23.33 45.43 -11.22
CA GLY A 904 22.85 45.08 -12.56
C GLY A 904 21.51 44.34 -12.49
N ARG A 905 20.68 44.47 -13.53
CA ARG A 905 19.43 43.67 -13.68
C ARG A 905 19.71 42.15 -13.74
N TYR A 906 20.96 41.79 -14.00
CA TYR A 906 21.52 40.47 -13.81
C TYR A 906 22.74 40.63 -12.90
N SER A 907 22.72 39.91 -11.78
CA SER A 907 23.84 39.72 -10.86
C SER A 907 25.00 38.95 -11.50
N SER A 908 26.16 38.88 -10.84
CA SER A 908 27.24 37.99 -11.27
C SER A 908 27.01 36.57 -10.70
N PRO A 909 27.39 35.49 -11.42
CA PRO A 909 27.24 34.12 -10.90
C PRO A 909 27.97 33.89 -9.58
N GLU A 910 29.05 34.64 -9.33
CA GLU A 910 29.80 34.63 -8.08
C GLU A 910 29.00 35.25 -6.92
N PHE A 911 28.19 36.28 -7.19
CA PHE A 911 27.31 36.91 -6.21
C PHE A 911 26.15 35.98 -5.84
N ASP A 912 25.46 35.43 -6.84
CA ASP A 912 24.35 34.48 -6.65
C ASP A 912 24.77 33.27 -5.82
N LYS A 913 25.98 32.76 -6.08
CA LYS A 913 26.55 31.63 -5.35
C LYS A 913 26.67 31.89 -3.85
N VAL A 914 27.05 33.09 -3.42
CA VAL A 914 27.17 33.42 -1.99
C VAL A 914 25.81 33.81 -1.39
N HIS A 915 24.92 34.45 -2.15
CA HIS A 915 23.59 34.79 -1.65
C HIS A 915 22.73 33.52 -1.44
N LEU A 916 22.73 32.58 -2.39
CA LEU A 916 22.11 31.25 -2.23
C LEU A 916 22.72 30.46 -1.04
N TYR A 917 24.01 30.65 -0.77
CA TYR A 917 24.70 30.02 0.35
C TYR A 917 24.22 30.55 1.72
N ILE A 918 23.97 31.85 1.82
CA ILE A 918 23.41 32.50 3.02
C ILE A 918 21.93 32.10 3.20
N LEU A 919 21.15 32.03 2.11
CA LEU A 919 19.76 31.57 2.15
C LEU A 919 19.65 30.11 2.62
N ALA A 920 20.40 29.18 2.02
CA ALA A 920 20.37 27.77 2.38
C ALA A 920 20.78 27.51 3.84
N LEU A 921 21.76 28.26 4.34
CA LEU A 921 22.14 28.25 5.75
C LEU A 921 21.01 28.75 6.66
N THR A 922 20.42 29.90 6.33
CA THR A 922 19.37 30.52 7.16
C THR A 922 18.15 29.61 7.22
N GLN A 923 17.78 28.97 6.11
CA GLN A 923 16.77 27.91 6.04
C GLN A 923 17.07 26.74 6.99
N VAL A 924 18.31 26.21 6.99
CA VAL A 924 18.70 25.08 7.84
C VAL A 924 18.61 25.42 9.33
N ILE A 925 18.96 26.65 9.70
CA ILE A 925 18.87 27.14 11.08
C ILE A 925 17.42 27.40 11.48
N HIS A 926 16.64 28.06 10.62
CA HIS A 926 15.22 28.33 10.84
C HIS A 926 14.44 27.03 11.04
N LYS A 927 14.65 26.03 10.18
CA LYS A 927 14.04 24.69 10.30
C LYS A 927 14.38 23.98 11.62
N PHE A 928 15.56 24.22 12.21
CA PHE A 928 15.89 23.69 13.54
C PHE A 928 15.18 24.48 14.66
N VAL A 929 15.22 25.82 14.61
CA VAL A 929 14.66 26.71 15.63
C VAL A 929 13.13 26.65 15.69
N ALA A 930 12.47 26.56 14.54
CA ALA A 930 11.02 26.47 14.44
C ALA A 930 10.47 25.25 15.19
N ASN A 931 11.05 24.08 14.91
CA ASN A 931 10.46 22.77 15.20
C ASN A 931 10.80 22.22 16.60
N ALA A 932 11.84 22.73 17.27
CA ALA A 932 12.25 22.22 18.58
C ALA A 932 11.26 22.53 19.71
N ASP A 933 10.47 23.61 19.59
CA ASP A 933 9.50 24.04 20.62
C ASP A 933 8.20 23.20 20.62
N VAL A 934 7.79 22.66 19.47
CA VAL A 934 6.47 22.03 19.22
C VAL A 934 6.14 20.89 20.19
N LEU A 935 7.17 20.24 20.73
CA LEU A 935 7.11 19.01 21.50
C LEU A 935 7.83 19.13 22.85
N LYS A 936 8.00 20.35 23.38
CA LYS A 936 8.60 20.56 24.70
C LYS A 936 7.89 19.72 25.77
N PRO A 937 8.59 18.81 26.48
CA PRO A 937 8.01 18.10 27.61
C PRO A 937 7.62 19.10 28.70
N SER A 938 6.52 18.80 29.41
CA SER A 938 5.73 19.82 30.08
C SER A 938 6.38 20.31 31.39
N GLU A 939 6.65 21.62 31.53
CA GLU A 939 7.38 22.20 32.69
C GLU A 939 6.63 22.15 34.05
N THR A 940 5.41 21.61 34.14
CA THR A 940 4.64 21.62 35.41
C THR A 940 5.24 20.75 36.52
N THR A 941 6.14 19.83 36.20
CA THR A 941 6.81 18.99 37.19
C THR A 941 7.88 19.76 38.00
N ILE A 942 8.10 21.04 37.71
CA ILE A 942 9.10 21.89 38.40
C ILE A 942 8.51 22.61 39.63
N GLN A 943 7.19 22.93 39.67
CA GLN A 943 6.63 23.76 40.75
C GLN A 943 6.08 22.97 41.97
N ASP A 944 5.49 21.79 41.79
CA ASP A 944 4.93 20.98 42.90
C ASP A 944 5.99 20.43 43.88
N SER A 945 7.29 20.65 43.63
CA SER A 945 8.36 20.30 44.57
C SER A 945 8.71 21.42 45.56
N ASN A 946 8.45 22.69 45.23
CA ASN A 946 8.83 23.84 46.06
C ASN A 946 7.85 24.10 47.23
N ASP A 947 6.56 23.77 47.08
CA ASP A 947 5.58 23.94 48.17
C ASP A 947 5.81 22.97 49.36
N SER A 948 6.70 21.98 49.20
CA SER A 948 7.15 21.10 50.28
C SER A 948 8.33 21.65 51.11
N LEU A 949 8.82 22.85 50.78
CA LEU A 949 9.89 23.57 51.51
C LEU A 949 9.40 24.83 52.25
N GLN A 950 8.08 25.02 52.38
CA GLN A 950 7.45 26.00 53.28
C GLN A 950 6.54 25.34 54.35
N LYS A 951 6.92 24.14 54.83
CA LYS A 951 6.41 23.54 56.07
C LYS A 951 7.50 22.82 56.83
#